data_AF-A0A1P8M2H5-F1
#
_entry.id   AF-A0A1P8M2H5-F1
#
_cell.length_a   1.000
_cell.length_b   1.000
_cell.length_c   1.000
_cell.angle_alpha   90.00
_cell.angle_beta   90.00
_cell.angle_gamma   90.00
#
_symmetry.space_group_name_H-M   'P 1'
#
loop_
_entity.id
_entity.type
_entity.pdbx_description
1 polymer ?
#
loop_
_entity_poly.entity_id
_entity_poly.type
_entity_poly.pdbx_seq_one_letter_code
_entity_poly.pdbx_strand_id
1 'polypeptide(L)'
;MTNTATDHRVQAGKGAAVTGTVATPSAGSDVAEATALANDAIALVRRWLTEAAKMPVDASAEQLAGVLKDPNGLDFTVGFVDGVVRPEDLHVAARNLAALAPKVPAFLPWYMRKAVQAGGVMAPVLPQVVIPVARKVLREMVGHLIVDATDSKLGPAIAKIRKDGIKLNVNLLGEAVLGEHEASRRLEGTHALLARPDVDYVSIKVSSTVAPHSAWAFDEAVEHVVEKLTPLFARAASFPNPKFINLDMEEYKDLDMTIAVFTRILDKPEFKNLEAGIVLQAYLPDALAAMIRLQEWAAARRADGGAAIKVRVVKGANLPMEQVEASLHDWPLATWGTKLDSDINYKRVINYALHPDRIGNIRIGVAGHNLFDIAFAWLLAKKRGVESGIEFEMLLGMAQGQAEAVKKDVGSLLLYTPVVHPAEFDVAIAYLIRRLEEGASQENFMSAVFELSENEGLFEREKQRFLSSLEELDDEVPAPNRLQNRSQPAELMPRTGFQNTPDTDPSLPANRDWGRAILERVPASTLGNASVEAATIIDADTLNTVIETAVEKGKAWGALSGAERAEILHRAGDVLEARRAELLEVMASETGKTIDQGDPEVSEAVDFAHYYAESARKLDDVDGATFVPAKLTVVTPPWNFPVAIPAGSTLAALAAGSAVVIKPAKQACRSGAVMIEALWEAGVPRDVLTMVQLGERELGQQLISHPAVDRVILTGGYETAELFRSFRKDLPLLAETSGKNAIIVTPSADLDLAAKDVAYSAFGHAGQKCSAASLVILVGSVATSKRFRNQLIDAVTSLKVGYPQDPTSQMGPIIEPAKGKLLNALTTLGEGENWAVEPRKLDDSGRLWSPGVRYGVKRGSYFHLTEFFGPVLGVMTADTLEEAIAIQNQIEYGLTAGLHSLNTDELGVWLDTIQAGNLYINRGITGAIVQRQPFGGWKKSAVGAGTKAGGPNYLAGLGDWTSAESTHGAAAGIANRRVQRLVDAVKGELSAADTEALERALGSDALAWADEFGTAKDVSKLSAERNIFRYRALPVTVRLSDGEPLRALVRTVGAGVLAGAPLTVSSGVELPAQLRAVLTGLDIPVTVEDDAAWLASAGRLAAAGKLSGGRIRLIGGSASDLAEATGGRPDLAIYAHEVTEAGRIEMLPFLHEQAVSITAHRFGTPNHLSDSLI
;
A
#
# COMPACT_ATOMS: atom_id res chain seq x y z
N MET A 1 50.31 18.91 44.76
CA MET A 1 51.68 18.93 44.20
C MET A 1 51.61 18.15 42.88
N THR A 2 52.04 18.56 41.68
CA THR A 2 52.58 19.82 41.08
C THR A 2 52.74 19.54 39.57
N ASN A 3 52.56 20.45 38.59
CA ASN A 3 52.17 21.87 38.60
C ASN A 3 51.51 22.28 37.24
N THR A 4 51.14 23.56 37.11
CA THR A 4 50.70 24.33 35.91
C THR A 4 51.34 24.02 34.54
N ALA A 5 50.56 24.13 33.44
CA ALA A 5 50.93 24.91 32.23
C ALA A 5 49.78 25.16 31.21
N THR A 6 49.78 26.38 30.65
CA THR A 6 49.32 26.83 29.31
C THR A 6 47.86 26.71 28.84
N ASP A 7 47.19 27.85 28.93
CA ASP A 7 46.07 28.33 28.11
C ASP A 7 46.50 28.57 26.64
N HIS A 8 45.62 28.31 25.67
CA HIS A 8 45.63 28.95 24.34
C HIS A 8 44.26 28.79 23.65
N ARG A 9 43.37 29.76 23.88
CA ARG A 9 42.17 29.96 23.04
C ARG A 9 42.55 30.36 21.61
N VAL A 10 41.96 29.70 20.62
CA VAL A 10 41.98 30.15 19.21
C VAL A 10 40.62 30.78 18.86
N GLN A 11 40.66 31.89 18.12
CA GLN A 11 39.54 32.79 17.90
C GLN A 11 38.58 32.32 16.80
N ALA A 12 37.29 32.60 16.98
CA ALA A 12 36.31 32.57 15.90
C ALA A 12 36.66 33.64 14.84
N GLY A 13 36.80 33.22 13.58
CA GLY A 13 37.06 34.12 12.46
C GLY A 13 35.81 34.90 12.06
N LYS A 14 35.88 36.24 12.14
CA LYS A 14 34.85 37.12 11.57
C LYS A 14 34.97 37.14 10.03
N GLY A 15 33.97 36.61 9.33
CA GLY A 15 33.75 36.91 7.91
C GLY A 15 33.38 38.39 7.73
N ALA A 16 33.94 39.04 6.71
CA ALA A 16 33.79 40.49 6.51
C ALA A 16 32.39 40.85 5.97
N ALA A 17 31.79 41.89 6.55
CA ALA A 17 30.57 42.48 6.02
C ALA A 17 30.87 43.28 4.75
N VAL A 18 30.30 42.87 3.62
CA VAL A 18 30.21 43.70 2.42
C VAL A 18 28.87 44.43 2.47
N THR A 19 28.88 45.69 2.90
CA THR A 19 27.69 46.54 2.94
C THR A 19 27.31 47.03 1.55
N GLY A 20 26.58 46.20 0.81
CA GLY A 20 25.76 46.64 -0.32
C GLY A 20 24.33 46.88 0.16
N THR A 21 23.88 48.13 0.20
CA THR A 21 22.49 48.48 0.55
C THR A 21 21.54 48.06 -0.57
N VAL A 22 20.97 46.86 -0.47
CA VAL A 22 19.74 46.49 -1.17
C VAL A 22 18.59 47.12 -0.39
N ALA A 23 17.79 47.96 -1.07
CA ALA A 23 16.60 48.53 -0.47
C ALA A 23 15.55 47.43 -0.27
N THR A 24 15.09 47.24 0.97
CA THR A 24 13.93 46.38 1.25
C THR A 24 12.68 47.09 0.73
N PRO A 25 11.91 46.50 -0.21
CA PRO A 25 10.60 47.04 -0.56
C PRO A 25 9.66 46.91 0.65
N SER A 26 8.70 47.82 0.77
CA SER A 26 7.70 47.78 1.83
C SER A 26 6.69 46.68 1.55
N ALA A 27 6.76 45.53 2.21
CA ALA A 27 5.84 44.39 1.96
C ALA A 27 4.34 44.79 1.94
N GLY A 28 3.93 45.80 2.71
CA GLY A 28 2.55 46.33 2.65
C GLY A 28 2.14 47.02 1.33
N SER A 29 3.05 47.35 0.41
CA SER A 29 2.70 48.00 -0.88
C SER A 29 2.31 47.02 -1.96
N ASP A 30 2.95 45.86 -2.02
CA ASP A 30 2.88 44.99 -3.19
C ASP A 30 1.59 44.17 -3.18
N VAL A 31 1.20 43.67 -2.00
CA VAL A 31 -0.13 43.10 -1.74
C VAL A 31 -1.23 44.12 -1.99
N ALA A 32 -1.09 45.35 -1.49
CA ALA A 32 -2.09 46.40 -1.68
C ALA A 32 -2.26 46.79 -3.16
N GLU A 33 -1.18 46.81 -3.93
CA GLU A 33 -1.22 46.96 -5.39
C GLU A 33 -1.95 45.81 -6.07
N ALA A 34 -1.62 44.56 -5.70
CA ALA A 34 -2.26 43.36 -6.25
C ALA A 34 -3.78 43.35 -5.98
N THR A 35 -4.20 43.60 -4.74
CA THR A 35 -5.61 43.65 -4.34
C THR A 35 -6.38 44.78 -5.02
N ALA A 36 -5.73 45.93 -5.30
CA ALA A 36 -6.36 47.05 -6.01
C ALA A 36 -6.79 46.71 -7.45
N LEU A 37 -6.19 45.70 -8.08
CA LEU A 37 -6.52 45.26 -9.45
C LEU A 37 -7.81 44.42 -9.52
N ALA A 38 -8.44 44.07 -8.39
CA ALA A 38 -9.59 43.17 -8.34
C ALA A 38 -10.75 43.60 -9.27
N ASN A 39 -11.13 44.89 -9.24
CA ASN A 39 -12.24 45.42 -10.06
C ASN A 39 -11.90 45.42 -11.56
N ASP A 40 -10.65 45.76 -11.91
CA ASP A 40 -10.19 45.76 -13.30
C ASP A 40 -10.12 44.33 -13.86
N ALA A 41 -9.70 43.36 -13.04
CA ALA A 41 -9.71 41.94 -13.39
C ALA A 41 -11.15 41.44 -13.64
N ILE A 42 -12.09 41.76 -12.75
CA ILE A 42 -13.51 41.41 -12.92
C ILE A 42 -14.08 42.02 -14.23
N ALA A 43 -13.77 43.29 -14.52
CA ALA A 43 -14.21 43.95 -15.75
C ALA A 43 -13.59 43.31 -17.01
N LEU A 44 -12.31 42.95 -16.97
CA LEU A 44 -11.60 42.27 -18.04
C LEU A 44 -12.20 40.87 -18.30
N VAL A 45 -12.47 40.08 -17.27
CA VAL A 45 -13.12 38.76 -17.41
C VAL A 45 -14.51 38.88 -18.03
N ARG A 46 -15.35 39.85 -17.59
CA ARG A 46 -16.66 40.10 -18.24
C ARG A 46 -16.51 40.45 -19.72
N ARG A 47 -15.50 41.23 -20.10
CA ARG A 47 -15.22 41.52 -21.51
C ARG A 47 -14.83 40.26 -22.28
N TRP A 48 -13.93 39.44 -21.75
CA TRP A 48 -13.53 38.18 -22.39
C TRP A 48 -14.71 37.22 -22.58
N LEU A 49 -15.57 37.07 -21.57
CA LEU A 49 -16.79 36.26 -21.68
C LEU A 49 -17.76 36.82 -22.74
N THR A 50 -17.93 38.14 -22.80
CA THR A 50 -18.78 38.82 -23.80
C THR A 50 -18.22 38.71 -25.22
N GLU A 51 -16.90 38.58 -25.38
CA GLU A 51 -16.27 38.33 -26.69
C GLU A 51 -16.30 36.85 -27.08
N ALA A 52 -16.04 35.95 -26.13
CA ALA A 52 -16.09 34.51 -26.33
C ALA A 52 -17.48 34.05 -26.79
N ALA A 53 -18.55 34.59 -26.18
CA ALA A 53 -19.94 34.31 -26.55
C ALA A 53 -20.33 34.73 -27.99
N LYS A 54 -19.49 35.51 -28.68
CA LYS A 54 -19.69 35.89 -30.10
C LYS A 54 -18.96 34.96 -31.06
N MET A 55 -18.17 34.02 -30.56
CA MET A 55 -17.42 33.05 -31.36
C MET A 55 -18.23 31.76 -31.53
N PRO A 56 -18.14 31.08 -32.68
CA PRO A 56 -18.81 29.80 -32.87
C PRO A 56 -18.23 28.76 -31.90
N VAL A 57 -19.09 28.10 -31.13
CA VAL A 57 -18.69 27.00 -30.25
C VAL A 57 -18.37 25.77 -31.10
N ASP A 58 -17.26 25.10 -30.82
CA ASP A 58 -16.93 23.82 -31.43
C ASP A 58 -17.90 22.75 -30.88
N ALA A 59 -18.55 21.98 -31.76
CA ALA A 59 -19.48 20.92 -31.39
C ALA A 59 -18.85 19.85 -30.47
N SER A 60 -17.53 19.73 -30.49
CA SER A 60 -16.78 18.87 -29.56
C SER A 60 -16.69 19.45 -28.13
N ALA A 61 -16.57 20.78 -28.01
CA ALA A 61 -16.61 21.48 -26.72
C ALA A 61 -18.03 21.49 -26.11
N GLU A 62 -19.08 21.55 -26.94
CA GLU A 62 -20.47 21.35 -26.47
C GLU A 62 -20.68 19.94 -25.88
N GLN A 63 -20.14 18.91 -26.53
CA GLN A 63 -20.21 17.53 -26.02
C GLN A 63 -19.45 17.38 -24.69
N LEU A 64 -18.26 17.99 -24.60
CA LEU A 64 -17.47 18.01 -23.36
C LEU A 64 -18.23 18.71 -22.24
N ALA A 65 -18.77 19.91 -22.47
CA ALA A 65 -19.62 20.61 -21.49
C ALA A 65 -20.87 19.79 -21.11
N GLY A 66 -21.42 19.02 -22.05
CA GLY A 66 -22.50 18.06 -21.81
C GLY A 66 -22.12 16.95 -20.82
N VAL A 67 -20.90 16.39 -20.92
CA VAL A 67 -20.35 15.41 -19.96
C VAL A 67 -20.33 15.97 -18.54
N LEU A 68 -19.93 17.24 -18.39
CA LEU A 68 -19.80 17.89 -17.07
C LEU A 68 -21.15 18.25 -16.44
N LYS A 69 -22.22 18.35 -17.25
CA LYS A 69 -23.58 18.74 -16.81
C LYS A 69 -24.50 17.58 -16.47
N ASP A 70 -24.34 16.41 -17.11
CA ASP A 70 -25.19 15.26 -16.87
C ASP A 70 -24.79 14.55 -15.56
N PRO A 71 -25.71 14.24 -14.63
CA PRO A 71 -25.38 13.51 -13.41
C PRO A 71 -24.71 12.13 -13.63
N ASN A 72 -24.92 11.52 -14.79
CA ASN A 72 -24.26 10.26 -15.18
C ASN A 72 -23.12 10.50 -16.19
N GLY A 73 -22.83 11.75 -16.56
CA GLY A 73 -21.91 12.09 -17.63
C GLY A 73 -20.47 11.65 -17.33
N LEU A 74 -19.98 11.95 -16.12
CA LEU A 74 -18.66 11.51 -15.67
C LEU A 74 -18.59 9.98 -15.57
N ASP A 75 -19.47 9.36 -14.78
CA ASP A 75 -19.55 7.89 -14.60
C ASP A 75 -19.62 7.12 -15.92
N PHE A 76 -20.47 7.58 -16.86
CA PHE A 76 -20.56 6.96 -18.18
C PHE A 76 -19.27 7.14 -18.97
N THR A 77 -18.66 8.32 -18.93
CA THR A 77 -17.45 8.59 -19.72
C THR A 77 -16.24 7.83 -19.17
N VAL A 78 -16.02 7.86 -17.86
CA VAL A 78 -14.97 7.08 -17.18
C VAL A 78 -15.22 5.58 -17.37
N GLY A 79 -16.45 5.12 -17.13
CA GLY A 79 -16.82 3.71 -17.32
C GLY A 79 -16.68 3.23 -18.77
N PHE A 80 -17.04 4.05 -19.77
CA PHE A 80 -16.85 3.70 -21.18
C PHE A 80 -15.38 3.67 -21.56
N VAL A 81 -14.60 4.61 -21.05
CA VAL A 81 -13.19 4.71 -21.38
C VAL A 81 -12.38 3.58 -20.73
N ASP A 82 -12.52 3.37 -19.42
CA ASP A 82 -11.79 2.33 -18.68
C ASP A 82 -12.38 0.92 -18.92
N GLY A 83 -13.69 0.82 -19.18
CA GLY A 83 -14.39 -0.45 -19.39
C GLY A 83 -14.55 -0.90 -20.85
N VAL A 84 -14.56 -0.01 -21.85
CA VAL A 84 -14.80 -0.38 -23.27
C VAL A 84 -13.59 -0.09 -24.16
N VAL A 85 -12.84 0.97 -23.88
CA VAL A 85 -11.69 1.35 -24.71
C VAL A 85 -10.40 0.69 -24.24
N ARG A 86 -10.11 0.76 -22.94
CA ARG A 86 -8.87 0.22 -22.35
C ARG A 86 -8.71 -1.31 -22.45
N PRO A 87 -9.73 -2.17 -22.22
CA PRO A 87 -9.49 -3.60 -22.13
C PRO A 87 -9.01 -4.18 -23.46
N GLU A 88 -7.96 -5.00 -23.45
CA GLU A 88 -7.50 -5.67 -24.68
C GLU A 88 -8.54 -6.67 -25.19
N ASP A 89 -9.29 -7.29 -24.28
CA ASP A 89 -10.34 -8.26 -24.60
C ASP A 89 -11.64 -7.59 -25.08
N LEU A 90 -12.08 -7.96 -26.28
CA LEU A 90 -13.29 -7.43 -26.89
C LEU A 90 -14.58 -7.94 -26.23
N HIS A 91 -14.58 -9.08 -25.54
CA HIS A 91 -15.73 -9.56 -24.76
C HIS A 91 -15.87 -8.80 -23.45
N VAL A 92 -14.77 -8.46 -22.77
CA VAL A 92 -14.80 -7.55 -21.61
C VAL A 92 -15.35 -6.19 -22.03
N ALA A 93 -14.81 -5.62 -23.11
CA ALA A 93 -15.31 -4.37 -23.66
C ALA A 93 -16.80 -4.43 -24.05
N ALA A 94 -17.27 -5.57 -24.58
CA ALA A 94 -18.68 -5.78 -24.89
C ALA A 94 -19.58 -5.92 -23.67
N ARG A 95 -19.17 -6.64 -22.63
CA ARG A 95 -19.91 -6.73 -21.34
C ARG A 95 -20.07 -5.33 -20.73
N ASN A 96 -18.98 -4.56 -20.67
CA ASN A 96 -19.01 -3.21 -20.13
C ASN A 96 -19.84 -2.24 -20.99
N LEU A 97 -19.77 -2.34 -22.32
CA LEU A 97 -20.62 -1.53 -23.21
C LEU A 97 -22.11 -1.86 -23.00
N ALA A 98 -22.45 -3.13 -22.78
CA ALA A 98 -23.82 -3.55 -22.45
C ALA A 98 -24.28 -2.99 -21.09
N ALA A 99 -23.41 -3.01 -20.07
CA ALA A 99 -23.70 -2.47 -18.73
C ALA A 99 -23.84 -0.93 -18.72
N LEU A 100 -23.14 -0.23 -19.62
CA LEU A 100 -23.18 1.24 -19.75
C LEU A 100 -24.32 1.74 -20.65
N ALA A 101 -24.82 0.93 -21.58
CA ALA A 101 -25.87 1.31 -22.52
C ALA A 101 -27.19 1.82 -21.88
N PRO A 102 -27.62 1.36 -20.68
CA PRO A 102 -28.73 1.96 -19.93
C PRO A 102 -28.39 3.34 -19.33
N LYS A 103 -27.13 3.58 -18.96
CA LYS A 103 -26.63 4.82 -18.33
C LYS A 103 -26.26 5.93 -19.33
N VAL A 104 -26.61 5.76 -20.61
CA VAL A 104 -26.25 6.69 -21.70
C VAL A 104 -26.76 8.11 -21.41
N PRO A 105 -25.86 9.11 -21.22
CA PRO A 105 -26.20 10.48 -20.85
C PRO A 105 -27.10 11.18 -21.87
N ALA A 106 -27.91 12.13 -21.40
CA ALA A 106 -28.86 12.88 -22.21
C ALA A 106 -28.20 13.87 -23.18
N PHE A 107 -26.97 14.34 -22.88
CA PHE A 107 -26.23 15.28 -23.73
C PHE A 107 -25.87 14.69 -25.10
N LEU A 108 -25.77 13.37 -25.22
CA LEU A 108 -25.44 12.73 -26.50
C LEU A 108 -26.60 12.90 -27.50
N PRO A 109 -26.31 13.23 -28.78
CA PRO A 109 -27.31 13.29 -29.84
C PRO A 109 -28.16 12.02 -29.91
N TRP A 110 -29.47 12.15 -30.18
CA TRP A 110 -30.42 11.04 -30.08
C TRP A 110 -30.01 9.80 -30.91
N TYR A 111 -29.36 9.99 -32.05
CA TYR A 111 -28.86 8.92 -32.91
C TYR A 111 -27.64 8.21 -32.30
N MET A 112 -26.73 8.93 -31.63
CA MET A 112 -25.64 8.33 -30.85
C MET A 112 -26.19 7.55 -29.66
N ARG A 113 -27.20 8.08 -28.96
CA ARG A 113 -27.85 7.35 -27.86
C ARG A 113 -28.49 6.06 -28.33
N LYS A 114 -29.17 6.07 -29.48
CA LYS A 114 -29.72 4.86 -30.10
C LYS A 114 -28.63 3.91 -30.61
N ALA A 115 -27.50 4.42 -31.11
CA ALA A 115 -26.36 3.61 -31.52
C ALA A 115 -25.68 2.92 -30.33
N VAL A 116 -25.50 3.59 -29.18
CA VAL A 116 -24.96 2.96 -27.97
C VAL A 116 -25.96 1.97 -27.35
N GLN A 117 -27.26 2.29 -27.34
CA GLN A 117 -28.30 1.34 -26.90
C GLN A 117 -28.34 0.06 -27.76
N ALA A 118 -28.35 0.20 -29.09
CA ALA A 118 -28.27 -0.94 -30.00
C ALA A 118 -26.92 -1.66 -29.90
N GLY A 119 -25.83 -0.91 -29.74
CA GLY A 119 -24.48 -1.41 -29.53
C GLY A 119 -24.36 -2.27 -28.29
N GLY A 120 -24.91 -1.84 -27.14
CA GLY A 120 -24.92 -2.62 -25.91
C GLY A 120 -25.67 -3.95 -26.02
N VAL A 121 -26.75 -4.01 -26.83
CA VAL A 121 -27.47 -5.27 -27.09
C VAL A 121 -26.70 -6.17 -28.08
N MET A 122 -26.06 -5.60 -29.10
CA MET A 122 -25.34 -6.37 -30.12
C MET A 122 -23.91 -6.77 -29.72
N ALA A 123 -23.23 -6.00 -28.88
CA ALA A 123 -21.82 -6.19 -28.55
C ALA A 123 -21.51 -7.55 -27.91
N PRO A 124 -22.33 -8.10 -26.99
CA PRO A 124 -22.09 -9.45 -26.47
C PRO A 124 -22.16 -10.56 -27.53
N VAL A 125 -22.85 -10.31 -28.66
CA VAL A 125 -23.02 -11.29 -29.75
C VAL A 125 -21.98 -11.09 -30.87
N LEU A 126 -21.64 -9.83 -31.18
CA LEU A 126 -20.72 -9.45 -32.26
C LEU A 126 -19.61 -8.48 -31.77
N PRO A 127 -18.82 -8.85 -30.75
CA PRO A 127 -17.83 -7.95 -30.14
C PRO A 127 -16.77 -7.50 -31.15
N GLN A 128 -16.39 -8.41 -32.07
CA GLN A 128 -15.44 -8.20 -33.17
C GLN A 128 -15.87 -7.11 -34.17
N VAL A 129 -17.14 -6.71 -34.19
CA VAL A 129 -17.67 -5.67 -35.07
C VAL A 129 -18.02 -4.42 -34.27
N VAL A 130 -18.76 -4.58 -33.15
CA VAL A 130 -19.29 -3.44 -32.40
C VAL A 130 -18.18 -2.68 -31.66
N ILE A 131 -17.22 -3.36 -31.04
CA ILE A 131 -16.18 -2.70 -30.23
C ILE A 131 -15.17 -1.91 -31.09
N PRO A 132 -14.65 -2.42 -32.22
CA PRO A 132 -13.83 -1.61 -33.12
C PRO A 132 -14.56 -0.36 -33.64
N VAL A 133 -15.87 -0.45 -33.93
CA VAL A 133 -16.68 0.71 -34.32
C VAL A 133 -16.82 1.70 -33.14
N ALA A 134 -17.16 1.24 -31.95
CA ALA A 134 -17.29 2.07 -30.76
C ALA A 134 -15.98 2.81 -30.41
N ARG A 135 -14.83 2.11 -30.46
CA ARG A 135 -13.50 2.69 -30.26
C ARG A 135 -13.15 3.70 -31.34
N LYS A 136 -13.50 3.44 -32.60
CA LYS A 136 -13.29 4.38 -33.71
C LYS A 136 -14.11 5.65 -33.53
N VAL A 137 -15.40 5.54 -33.19
CA VAL A 137 -16.28 6.68 -32.94
C VAL A 137 -15.75 7.53 -31.78
N LEU A 138 -15.35 6.92 -30.65
CA LEU A 138 -14.75 7.70 -29.55
C LEU A 138 -13.45 8.38 -29.99
N ARG A 139 -12.57 7.69 -30.72
CA ARG A 139 -11.32 8.28 -31.25
C ARG A 139 -11.58 9.46 -32.18
N GLU A 140 -12.65 9.43 -32.96
CA GLU A 140 -13.10 10.57 -33.78
C GLU A 140 -13.68 11.70 -32.92
N MET A 141 -14.42 11.38 -31.84
CA MET A 141 -14.96 12.37 -30.90
C MET A 141 -13.87 13.08 -30.10
N VAL A 142 -12.90 12.37 -29.51
CA VAL A 142 -11.84 12.97 -28.65
C VAL A 142 -10.56 13.33 -29.40
N GLY A 143 -10.47 13.05 -30.71
CA GLY A 143 -9.30 13.34 -31.55
C GLY A 143 -8.99 14.82 -31.78
N HIS A 144 -9.77 15.72 -31.17
CA HIS A 144 -9.49 17.16 -31.07
C HIS A 144 -8.71 17.52 -29.79
N LEU A 145 -8.74 16.67 -28.75
CA LEU A 145 -8.02 16.83 -27.49
C LEU A 145 -6.62 16.21 -27.52
N ILE A 146 -6.41 15.18 -28.33
CA ILE A 146 -5.12 14.50 -28.49
C ILE A 146 -4.75 14.47 -29.97
N VAL A 147 -3.52 14.87 -30.29
CA VAL A 147 -3.00 14.86 -31.65
C VAL A 147 -2.29 13.53 -31.94
N ASP A 148 -2.52 12.99 -33.13
CA ASP A 148 -1.86 11.78 -33.63
C ASP A 148 -0.36 12.07 -33.87
N ALA A 149 0.52 11.37 -33.16
CA ALA A 149 1.97 11.59 -33.21
C ALA A 149 2.64 11.13 -34.53
N THR A 150 1.91 10.45 -35.44
CA THR A 150 2.51 10.01 -36.71
C THR A 150 2.82 11.19 -37.62
N ASP A 151 3.98 11.15 -38.29
CA ASP A 151 4.46 12.24 -39.15
C ASP A 151 3.42 12.69 -40.20
N SER A 152 2.64 11.73 -40.72
CA SER A 152 1.58 11.96 -41.72
C SER A 152 0.43 12.86 -41.26
N LYS A 153 0.18 12.96 -39.94
CA LYS A 153 -0.92 13.75 -39.37
C LYS A 153 -0.45 14.85 -38.44
N LEU A 154 0.66 14.64 -37.72
CA LEU A 154 1.22 15.60 -36.78
C LEU A 154 1.56 16.93 -37.47
N GLY A 155 2.22 16.89 -38.64
CA GLY A 155 2.56 18.09 -39.40
C GLY A 155 1.34 18.91 -39.84
N PRO A 156 0.34 18.32 -40.52
CA PRO A 156 -0.92 18.99 -40.84
C PRO A 156 -1.68 19.53 -39.62
N ALA A 157 -1.67 18.83 -38.48
CA ALA A 157 -2.30 19.30 -37.25
C ALA A 157 -1.57 20.52 -36.65
N ILE A 158 -0.24 20.45 -36.51
CA ILE A 158 0.62 21.57 -36.09
C ILE A 158 0.40 22.77 -37.02
N ALA A 159 0.44 22.57 -38.33
CA ALA A 159 0.23 23.63 -39.32
C ALA A 159 -1.20 24.21 -39.33
N LYS A 160 -2.20 23.48 -38.82
CA LYS A 160 -3.54 24.02 -38.60
C LYS A 160 -3.55 24.93 -37.38
N ILE A 161 -3.00 24.49 -36.24
CA ILE A 161 -3.09 25.23 -34.96
C ILE A 161 -2.16 26.45 -34.95
N ARG A 162 -0.95 26.36 -35.53
CA ARG A 162 0.03 27.47 -35.55
C ARG A 162 -0.39 28.67 -36.42
N LYS A 163 -1.38 28.53 -37.31
CA LYS A 163 -1.78 29.57 -38.27
C LYS A 163 -2.25 30.87 -37.62
N ASP A 164 -2.79 30.79 -36.41
CA ASP A 164 -3.42 31.91 -35.73
C ASP A 164 -2.47 32.63 -34.76
N GLY A 165 -1.14 32.52 -34.95
CA GLY A 165 -0.13 33.12 -34.07
C GLY A 165 0.11 32.38 -32.75
N ILE A 166 -0.39 31.14 -32.66
CA ILE A 166 -0.31 30.27 -31.49
C ILE A 166 0.99 29.46 -31.51
N LYS A 167 1.64 29.35 -30.35
CA LYS A 167 2.75 28.42 -30.11
C LYS A 167 2.21 27.11 -29.57
N LEU A 168 2.94 26.01 -29.79
CA LEU A 168 2.56 24.68 -29.29
C LEU A 168 3.61 24.15 -28.34
N ASN A 169 3.18 23.71 -27.16
CA ASN A 169 3.98 22.87 -26.28
C ASN A 169 3.60 21.42 -26.56
N VAL A 170 4.50 20.63 -27.14
CA VAL A 170 4.24 19.23 -27.50
C VAL A 170 4.65 18.30 -26.35
N ASN A 171 3.73 17.48 -25.84
CA ASN A 171 4.03 16.48 -24.80
C ASN A 171 3.69 15.06 -25.29
N LEU A 172 4.64 14.13 -25.16
CA LEU A 172 4.47 12.74 -25.59
C LEU A 172 3.84 11.87 -24.50
N LEU A 173 2.60 11.46 -24.74
CA LEU A 173 1.91 10.41 -23.99
C LEU A 173 2.35 9.01 -24.50
N GLY A 174 2.24 8.02 -23.63
CA GLY A 174 2.64 6.63 -23.85
C GLY A 174 2.54 5.86 -22.52
N GLU A 175 2.90 4.57 -22.52
CA GLU A 175 2.72 3.61 -21.41
C GLU A 175 3.29 4.06 -20.04
N ALA A 176 2.90 3.37 -18.97
CA ALA A 176 3.51 3.56 -17.66
C ALA A 176 4.99 3.18 -17.70
N VAL A 177 5.86 4.05 -17.19
CA VAL A 177 7.31 3.81 -17.14
C VAL A 177 7.61 2.96 -15.91
N LEU A 178 7.50 1.64 -16.05
CA LEU A 178 7.88 0.68 -15.01
C LEU A 178 9.34 0.23 -15.12
N GLY A 179 10.00 0.48 -16.25
CA GLY A 179 11.38 0.09 -16.51
C GLY A 179 12.11 0.92 -17.56
N GLU A 180 13.36 0.53 -17.81
CA GLU A 180 14.35 1.25 -18.60
C GLU A 180 14.02 1.22 -20.11
N HIS A 181 13.31 0.20 -20.60
CA HIS A 181 12.95 0.11 -22.02
C HIS A 181 11.85 1.12 -22.39
N GLU A 182 10.79 1.24 -21.59
CA GLU A 182 9.75 2.26 -21.83
C GLU A 182 10.26 3.69 -21.54
N ALA A 183 11.12 3.86 -20.52
CA ALA A 183 11.83 5.13 -20.29
C ALA A 183 12.66 5.57 -21.51
N SER A 184 13.44 4.65 -22.08
CA SER A 184 14.23 4.90 -23.28
C SER A 184 13.34 5.23 -24.49
N ARG A 185 12.23 4.50 -24.69
CA ARG A 185 11.26 4.79 -25.75
C ARG A 185 10.66 6.20 -25.63
N ARG A 186 10.32 6.64 -24.41
CA ARG A 186 9.79 7.98 -24.14
C ARG A 186 10.79 9.07 -24.49
N LEU A 187 12.06 8.88 -24.11
CA LEU A 187 13.15 9.80 -24.39
C LEU A 187 13.47 9.87 -25.89
N GLU A 188 13.57 8.73 -26.57
CA GLU A 188 13.76 8.64 -28.03
C GLU A 188 12.62 9.30 -28.81
N GLY A 189 11.36 9.06 -28.42
CA GLY A 189 10.19 9.70 -29.01
C GLY A 189 10.22 11.23 -28.82
N THR A 190 10.67 11.70 -27.67
CA THR A 190 10.84 13.14 -27.39
C THR A 190 11.99 13.74 -28.22
N HIS A 191 13.10 13.03 -28.40
CA HIS A 191 14.16 13.40 -29.33
C HIS A 191 13.66 13.50 -30.77
N ALA A 192 12.80 12.58 -31.22
CA ALA A 192 12.21 12.58 -32.55
C ALA A 192 11.27 13.79 -32.74
N LEU A 193 10.41 14.11 -31.77
CA LEU A 193 9.57 15.31 -31.79
C LEU A 193 10.41 16.59 -31.84
N LEU A 194 11.43 16.71 -30.99
CA LEU A 194 12.36 17.84 -30.96
C LEU A 194 13.16 17.98 -32.27
N ALA A 195 13.38 16.90 -33.01
CA ALA A 195 14.07 16.92 -34.31
C ALA A 195 13.25 17.63 -35.41
N ARG A 196 11.92 17.67 -35.30
CA ARG A 196 11.05 18.16 -36.38
C ARG A 196 11.18 19.67 -36.58
N PRO A 197 11.17 20.19 -37.82
CA PRO A 197 11.31 21.63 -38.08
C PRO A 197 10.07 22.46 -37.68
N ASP A 198 8.94 21.82 -37.38
CA ASP A 198 7.67 22.47 -37.02
C ASP A 198 7.37 22.44 -35.50
N VAL A 199 8.26 21.85 -34.70
CA VAL A 199 8.19 21.78 -33.23
C VAL A 199 9.30 22.61 -32.60
N ASP A 200 8.94 23.65 -31.84
CA ASP A 200 9.90 24.55 -31.17
C ASP A 200 9.95 24.36 -29.64
N TYR A 201 8.99 23.64 -29.06
CA TYR A 201 8.81 23.48 -27.62
C TYR A 201 8.33 22.05 -27.31
N VAL A 202 9.00 21.35 -26.40
CA VAL A 202 8.56 20.05 -25.86
C VAL A 202 8.47 20.08 -24.34
N SER A 203 7.55 19.31 -23.74
CA SER A 203 7.56 19.01 -22.30
C SER A 203 7.79 17.53 -22.04
N ILE A 204 8.58 17.21 -21.02
CA ILE A 204 8.87 15.84 -20.56
C ILE A 204 8.96 15.80 -19.03
N LYS A 205 8.59 14.68 -18.40
CA LYS A 205 8.71 14.51 -16.94
C LYS A 205 10.02 13.83 -16.60
N VAL A 206 10.66 14.25 -15.51
CA VAL A 206 11.88 13.59 -14.99
C VAL A 206 11.66 12.11 -14.70
N SER A 207 10.55 11.76 -14.05
CA SER A 207 10.14 10.38 -13.76
C SER A 207 9.85 9.53 -15.00
N SER A 208 9.84 10.11 -16.21
CA SER A 208 9.59 9.39 -17.47
C SER A 208 10.83 9.13 -18.32
N THR A 209 12.02 9.58 -17.89
CA THR A 209 13.28 9.50 -18.66
C THR A 209 14.21 8.37 -18.24
N VAL A 210 13.88 7.69 -17.13
CA VAL A 210 14.67 6.65 -16.45
C VAL A 210 13.71 5.60 -15.88
N ALA A 211 14.19 4.38 -15.66
CA ALA A 211 13.47 3.45 -14.78
C ALA A 211 13.27 4.04 -13.36
N PRO A 212 12.24 3.64 -12.61
CA PRO A 212 12.06 4.04 -11.22
C PRO A 212 13.29 3.70 -10.37
N HIS A 213 13.79 4.67 -9.61
CA HIS A 213 14.94 4.50 -8.69
C HIS A 213 14.50 4.02 -7.30
N SER A 214 15.48 3.62 -6.47
CA SER A 214 15.30 3.58 -5.02
C SER A 214 14.97 4.98 -4.49
N ALA A 215 13.97 5.08 -3.60
CA ALA A 215 13.59 6.36 -2.99
C ALA A 215 14.69 6.96 -2.10
N TRP A 216 15.65 6.13 -1.67
CA TRP A 216 16.80 6.51 -0.84
C TRP A 216 18.04 6.94 -1.65
N ALA A 217 17.97 6.85 -2.99
CA ALA A 217 19.07 7.16 -3.90
C ALA A 217 18.91 8.52 -4.59
N PHE A 218 18.58 9.57 -3.83
CA PHE A 218 18.19 10.86 -4.41
C PHE A 218 19.28 11.46 -5.31
N ASP A 219 20.52 11.55 -4.84
CA ASP A 219 21.60 12.18 -5.61
C ASP A 219 22.00 11.35 -6.83
N GLU A 220 22.06 10.03 -6.64
CA GLU A 220 22.41 9.04 -7.66
C GLU A 220 21.33 8.99 -8.76
N ALA A 221 20.05 9.14 -8.39
CA ALA A 221 18.94 9.27 -9.31
C ALA A 221 18.96 10.60 -10.07
N VAL A 222 19.25 11.73 -9.39
CA VAL A 222 19.47 13.01 -10.07
C VAL A 222 20.62 12.91 -11.07
N GLU A 223 21.75 12.31 -10.70
CA GLU A 223 22.90 12.12 -11.60
C GLU A 223 22.56 11.28 -12.83
N HIS A 224 21.90 10.13 -12.65
CA HIS A 224 21.47 9.28 -13.76
C HIS A 224 20.46 10.00 -14.68
N VAL A 225 19.50 10.74 -14.13
CA VAL A 225 18.58 11.57 -14.93
C VAL A 225 19.33 12.66 -15.69
N VAL A 226 20.26 13.38 -15.04
CA VAL A 226 21.08 14.42 -15.66
C VAL A 226 21.88 13.83 -16.83
N GLU A 227 22.47 12.65 -16.68
CA GLU A 227 23.16 11.93 -17.76
C GLU A 227 22.22 11.68 -18.94
N LYS A 228 21.04 11.09 -18.70
CA LYS A 228 20.06 10.72 -19.73
C LYS A 228 19.42 11.93 -20.44
N LEU A 229 19.14 13.01 -19.72
CA LEU A 229 18.53 14.23 -20.28
C LEU A 229 19.53 15.16 -20.96
N THR A 230 20.82 15.16 -20.58
CA THR A 230 21.84 16.05 -21.17
C THR A 230 21.88 15.99 -22.71
N PRO A 231 21.83 14.83 -23.38
CA PRO A 231 21.71 14.74 -24.85
C PRO A 231 20.50 15.46 -25.45
N LEU A 232 19.35 15.49 -24.75
CA LEU A 232 18.14 16.18 -25.21
C LEU A 232 18.33 17.70 -25.17
N PHE A 233 18.93 18.21 -24.09
CA PHE A 233 19.29 19.63 -23.95
C PHE A 233 20.38 20.06 -24.94
N ALA A 234 21.40 19.22 -25.17
CA ALA A 234 22.40 19.46 -26.21
C ALA A 234 21.79 19.53 -27.61
N ARG A 235 20.83 18.65 -27.92
CA ARG A 235 20.09 18.71 -29.18
C ARG A 235 19.26 20.00 -29.30
N ALA A 236 18.58 20.42 -28.22
CA ALA A 236 17.82 21.66 -28.19
C ALA A 236 18.70 22.89 -28.44
N ALA A 237 19.88 22.95 -27.81
CA ALA A 237 20.87 24.01 -28.00
C ALA A 237 21.54 24.02 -29.38
N SER A 238 21.63 22.88 -30.07
CA SER A 238 22.33 22.78 -31.36
C SER A 238 21.59 23.39 -32.57
N PHE A 239 20.31 23.73 -32.42
CA PHE A 239 19.52 24.34 -33.50
C PHE A 239 19.89 25.83 -33.70
N PRO A 240 19.85 26.35 -34.94
CA PRO A 240 20.15 27.78 -35.21
C PRO A 240 19.29 28.76 -34.40
N ASN A 241 18.03 28.37 -34.15
CA ASN A 241 17.21 28.92 -33.07
C ASN A 241 17.12 27.82 -32.01
N PRO A 242 17.71 27.99 -30.80
CA PRO A 242 17.62 27.00 -29.74
C PRO A 242 16.16 26.68 -29.41
N LYS A 243 15.87 25.39 -29.26
CA LYS A 243 14.52 24.92 -28.96
C LYS A 243 14.27 24.84 -27.46
N PHE A 244 13.01 24.90 -27.09
CA PHE A 244 12.61 24.95 -25.69
C PHE A 244 12.30 23.54 -25.16
N ILE A 245 12.85 23.21 -23.98
CA ILE A 245 12.48 22.03 -23.19
C ILE A 245 11.87 22.50 -21.89
N ASN A 246 10.73 21.92 -21.51
CA ASN A 246 10.13 22.11 -20.19
C ASN A 246 10.15 20.79 -19.41
N LEU A 247 10.59 20.84 -18.15
CA LEU A 247 10.45 19.72 -17.22
C LEU A 247 9.11 19.83 -16.47
N ASP A 248 8.26 18.84 -16.70
CA ASP A 248 6.96 18.70 -16.05
C ASP A 248 7.07 17.91 -14.73
N MET A 249 6.21 18.24 -13.76
CA MET A 249 6.08 17.57 -12.45
C MET A 249 4.66 17.03 -12.25
N GLU A 250 4.53 15.89 -11.57
CA GLU A 250 3.23 15.36 -11.15
C GLU A 250 3.12 15.21 -9.63
N GLU A 251 4.01 14.44 -8.99
CA GLU A 251 3.91 14.03 -7.59
C GLU A 251 4.77 14.92 -6.65
N TYR A 252 4.44 15.01 -5.36
CA TYR A 252 5.22 15.83 -4.41
C TYR A 252 6.71 15.45 -4.37
N LYS A 253 7.03 14.15 -4.44
CA LYS A 253 8.41 13.63 -4.51
C LYS A 253 9.21 14.13 -5.72
N ASP A 254 8.53 14.59 -6.78
CA ASP A 254 9.17 15.11 -7.99
C ASP A 254 9.72 16.54 -7.80
N LEU A 255 9.29 17.29 -6.77
CA LEU A 255 9.62 18.73 -6.62
C LEU A 255 11.12 18.98 -6.52
N ASP A 256 11.76 18.50 -5.46
CA ASP A 256 13.21 18.70 -5.26
C ASP A 256 14.03 17.96 -6.33
N MET A 257 13.56 16.79 -6.78
CA MET A 257 14.19 15.99 -7.85
C MET A 257 14.26 16.79 -9.16
N THR A 258 13.14 17.38 -9.58
CA THR A 258 13.04 18.13 -10.84
C THR A 258 13.83 19.43 -10.78
N ILE A 259 13.82 20.13 -9.64
CA ILE A 259 14.65 21.32 -9.42
C ILE A 259 16.14 20.96 -9.50
N ALA A 260 16.59 19.90 -8.82
CA ALA A 260 17.99 19.47 -8.81
C ALA A 260 18.49 19.01 -10.19
N VAL A 261 17.67 18.26 -10.94
CA VAL A 261 17.98 17.90 -12.33
C VAL A 261 18.07 19.13 -13.22
N PHE A 262 17.11 20.05 -13.12
CA PHE A 262 17.04 21.24 -13.97
C PHE A 262 18.26 22.16 -13.80
N THR A 263 18.66 22.45 -12.55
CA THR A 263 19.82 23.31 -12.28
C THR A 263 21.12 22.62 -12.65
N ARG A 264 21.35 21.36 -12.24
CA ARG A 264 22.57 20.59 -12.58
C ARG A 264 22.76 20.40 -14.09
N ILE A 265 21.70 20.38 -14.89
CA ILE A 265 21.81 20.46 -16.36
C ILE A 265 22.24 21.87 -16.78
N LEU A 266 21.50 22.92 -16.42
CA LEU A 266 21.73 24.28 -16.93
C LEU A 266 22.99 24.98 -16.41
N ASP A 267 23.60 24.47 -15.33
CA ASP A 267 24.93 24.86 -14.84
C ASP A 267 26.09 24.35 -15.72
N LYS A 268 25.82 23.41 -16.66
CA LYS A 268 26.83 22.95 -17.64
C LYS A 268 27.24 24.10 -18.59
N PRO A 269 28.54 24.32 -18.84
CA PRO A 269 29.01 25.44 -19.66
C PRO A 269 28.37 25.51 -21.06
N GLU A 270 28.12 24.37 -21.71
CA GLU A 270 27.46 24.31 -23.01
C GLU A 270 26.01 24.82 -23.01
N PHE A 271 25.34 24.84 -21.85
CA PHE A 271 23.95 25.29 -21.69
C PHE A 271 23.83 26.66 -21.02
N LYS A 272 24.94 27.37 -20.77
CA LYS A 272 24.95 28.72 -20.18
C LYS A 272 23.99 29.71 -20.88
N ASN A 273 23.88 29.61 -22.20
CA ASN A 273 23.02 30.48 -23.02
C ASN A 273 21.68 29.84 -23.45
N LEU A 274 21.35 28.65 -22.96
CA LEU A 274 20.09 27.96 -23.27
C LEU A 274 18.97 28.46 -22.34
N GLU A 275 17.84 28.87 -22.89
CA GLU A 275 16.61 29.07 -22.11
C GLU A 275 15.83 27.74 -22.07
N ALA A 276 15.41 27.33 -20.87
CA ALA A 276 14.58 26.14 -20.65
C ALA A 276 13.59 26.41 -19.50
N GLY A 277 12.64 25.50 -19.30
CA GLY A 277 11.54 25.67 -18.35
C GLY A 277 11.34 24.53 -17.36
N ILE A 278 10.69 24.86 -16.25
CA ILE A 278 10.31 23.95 -15.18
C ILE A 278 8.88 24.27 -14.72
N VAL A 279 8.10 23.24 -14.37
CA VAL A 279 6.77 23.41 -13.74
C VAL A 279 6.90 23.71 -12.26
N LEU A 280 5.99 24.52 -11.74
CA LEU A 280 5.78 24.72 -10.30
C LEU A 280 4.30 24.63 -9.99
N GLN A 281 3.93 23.84 -8.98
CA GLN A 281 2.54 23.52 -8.63
C GLN A 281 2.10 24.31 -7.38
N ALA A 282 1.30 25.35 -7.54
CA ALA A 282 0.92 26.27 -6.45
C ALA A 282 0.01 25.66 -5.37
N TYR A 283 -0.58 24.48 -5.60
CA TYR A 283 -1.33 23.73 -4.60
C TYR A 283 -0.44 23.16 -3.47
N LEU A 284 0.90 23.23 -3.61
CA LEU A 284 1.86 22.89 -2.56
C LEU A 284 2.18 24.15 -1.75
N PRO A 285 2.13 24.14 -0.41
CA PRO A 285 2.47 25.30 0.42
C PRO A 285 3.86 25.87 0.13
N ASP A 286 4.85 25.00 -0.03
CA ASP A 286 6.25 25.33 -0.30
C ASP A 286 6.54 25.78 -1.75
N ALA A 287 5.51 25.92 -2.60
CA ALA A 287 5.67 26.43 -3.95
C ALA A 287 6.33 27.83 -4.00
N LEU A 288 5.99 28.74 -3.07
CA LEU A 288 6.63 30.04 -3.01
C LEU A 288 8.11 29.93 -2.60
N ALA A 289 8.44 29.07 -1.63
CA ALA A 289 9.83 28.80 -1.26
C ALA A 289 10.63 28.21 -2.44
N ALA A 290 10.04 27.30 -3.22
CA ALA A 290 10.64 26.76 -4.44
C ALA A 290 10.83 27.83 -5.54
N MET A 291 9.88 28.74 -5.73
CA MET A 291 10.04 29.90 -6.62
C MET A 291 11.19 30.80 -6.17
N ILE A 292 11.33 31.08 -4.87
CA ILE A 292 12.44 31.87 -4.32
C ILE A 292 13.78 31.18 -4.61
N ARG A 293 13.93 29.88 -4.30
CA ARG A 293 15.14 29.08 -4.60
C ARG A 293 15.54 29.15 -6.08
N LEU A 294 14.57 28.96 -6.99
CA LEU A 294 14.80 29.06 -8.43
C LEU A 294 15.21 30.48 -8.85
N GLN A 295 14.61 31.51 -8.24
CA GLN A 295 14.88 32.91 -8.56
C GLN A 295 16.27 33.36 -8.12
N GLU A 296 16.75 32.91 -6.96
CA GLU A 296 18.11 33.18 -6.49
C GLU A 296 19.18 32.51 -7.39
N TRP A 297 18.99 31.23 -7.73
CA TRP A 297 19.86 30.52 -8.66
C TRP A 297 19.85 31.15 -10.06
N ALA A 298 18.67 31.52 -10.58
CA ALA A 298 18.54 32.18 -11.87
C ALA A 298 19.21 33.56 -11.87
N ALA A 299 19.06 34.36 -10.81
CA ALA A 299 19.75 35.64 -10.66
C ALA A 299 21.28 35.49 -10.70
N ALA A 300 21.84 34.48 -10.03
CA ALA A 300 23.27 34.17 -10.09
C ALA A 300 23.71 33.79 -11.51
N ARG A 301 22.96 32.91 -12.20
CA ARG A 301 23.20 32.53 -13.60
C ARG A 301 23.18 33.73 -14.55
N ARG A 302 22.28 34.70 -14.33
CA ARG A 302 22.19 35.95 -15.11
C ARG A 302 23.33 36.90 -14.82
N ALA A 303 23.78 37.00 -13.57
CA ALA A 303 24.93 37.81 -13.18
C ALA A 303 26.24 37.30 -13.82
N ASP A 304 26.37 35.99 -13.99
CA ASP A 304 27.46 35.36 -14.78
C ASP A 304 27.25 35.46 -16.32
N GLY A 305 26.20 36.15 -16.78
CA GLY A 305 25.92 36.40 -18.19
C GLY A 305 25.24 35.23 -18.92
N GLY A 306 24.66 34.27 -18.20
CA GLY A 306 23.82 33.21 -18.77
C GLY A 306 22.42 33.69 -19.19
N ALA A 307 21.65 32.78 -19.79
CA ALA A 307 20.26 33.01 -20.17
C ALA A 307 19.32 33.07 -18.95
N ALA A 308 18.09 33.53 -19.18
CA ALA A 308 16.99 33.34 -18.24
C ALA A 308 16.53 31.88 -18.20
N ILE A 309 15.59 31.59 -17.30
CA ILE A 309 14.76 30.38 -17.34
C ILE A 309 13.28 30.78 -17.38
N LYS A 310 12.40 29.79 -17.59
CA LYS A 310 10.96 29.96 -17.43
C LYS A 310 10.42 29.09 -16.29
N VAL A 311 9.54 29.63 -15.45
CA VAL A 311 8.74 28.82 -14.52
C VAL A 311 7.29 28.82 -14.98
N ARG A 312 6.75 27.63 -15.29
CA ARG A 312 5.33 27.42 -15.59
C ARG A 312 4.58 27.20 -14.28
N VAL A 313 3.82 28.20 -13.84
CA VAL A 313 3.02 28.14 -12.62
C VAL A 313 1.64 27.55 -12.94
N VAL A 314 1.43 26.32 -12.50
CA VAL A 314 0.13 25.62 -12.52
C VAL A 314 -0.47 25.61 -11.11
N LYS A 315 -1.76 25.30 -10.97
CA LYS A 315 -2.31 24.98 -9.64
C LYS A 315 -1.80 23.62 -9.17
N GLY A 316 -2.13 22.58 -9.91
CA GLY A 316 -1.72 21.20 -9.65
C GLY A 316 -2.72 20.24 -10.30
N ALA A 317 -2.33 18.97 -10.46
CA ALA A 317 -3.13 17.97 -11.19
C ALA A 317 -3.14 16.57 -10.54
N ASN A 318 -2.50 16.41 -9.37
CA ASN A 318 -2.32 15.11 -8.71
C ASN A 318 -3.02 15.00 -7.35
N LEU A 319 -3.85 15.99 -6.96
CA LEU A 319 -4.49 16.06 -5.63
C LEU A 319 -5.17 14.74 -5.18
N PRO A 320 -5.94 14.02 -6.02
CA PRO A 320 -6.55 12.76 -5.61
C PRO A 320 -5.52 11.68 -5.25
N MET A 321 -4.35 11.66 -5.91
CA MET A 321 -3.27 10.73 -5.57
C MET A 321 -2.47 11.22 -4.35
N GLU A 322 -2.25 12.52 -4.16
CA GLU A 322 -1.62 13.04 -2.93
C GLU A 322 -2.48 12.75 -1.67
N GLN A 323 -3.81 12.73 -1.83
CA GLN A 323 -4.75 12.26 -0.79
C GLN A 323 -4.64 10.76 -0.54
N VAL A 324 -4.40 9.94 -1.57
CA VAL A 324 -4.10 8.51 -1.42
C VAL A 324 -2.79 8.30 -0.68
N GLU A 325 -1.71 8.97 -1.08
CA GLU A 325 -0.40 8.85 -0.42
C GLU A 325 -0.47 9.25 1.06
N ALA A 326 -1.16 10.34 1.38
CA ALA A 326 -1.44 10.76 2.75
C ALA A 326 -2.25 9.72 3.53
N SER A 327 -3.35 9.22 2.95
CA SER A 327 -4.22 8.23 3.61
C SER A 327 -3.56 6.86 3.80
N LEU A 328 -2.63 6.46 2.94
CA LEU A 328 -1.96 5.16 3.06
C LEU A 328 -0.81 5.19 4.08
N HIS A 329 0.01 6.24 4.07
CA HIS A 329 1.20 6.35 4.94
C HIS A 329 0.96 7.07 6.27
N ASP A 330 -0.25 7.60 6.49
CA ASP A 330 -0.61 8.50 7.59
C ASP A 330 0.30 9.75 7.65
N TRP A 331 0.67 10.25 6.47
CA TRP A 331 1.44 11.49 6.31
C TRP A 331 0.51 12.70 6.16
N PRO A 332 0.94 13.90 6.60
CA PRO A 332 0.26 15.14 6.24
C PRO A 332 0.09 15.26 4.72
N LEU A 333 -1.10 15.71 4.29
CA LEU A 333 -1.38 16.00 2.89
C LEU A 333 -0.36 17.03 2.37
N ALA A 334 0.40 16.68 1.33
CA ALA A 334 1.45 17.55 0.81
C ALA A 334 0.91 18.86 0.23
N THR A 335 -0.31 18.80 -0.34
CA THR A 335 -1.03 19.97 -0.87
C THR A 335 -1.81 20.70 0.22
N TRP A 336 -2.23 21.91 -0.08
CA TRP A 336 -3.29 22.59 0.66
C TRP A 336 -4.56 21.74 0.78
N GLY A 337 -5.25 21.88 1.92
CA GLY A 337 -6.50 21.17 2.20
C GLY A 337 -7.73 21.77 1.52
N THR A 338 -7.67 23.03 1.08
CA THR A 338 -8.77 23.70 0.36
C THR A 338 -8.33 24.27 -0.99
N LYS A 339 -9.31 24.46 -1.89
CA LYS A 339 -9.09 25.21 -3.12
C LYS A 339 -8.76 26.69 -2.86
N LEU A 340 -9.33 27.31 -1.83
CA LEU A 340 -9.11 28.73 -1.54
C LEU A 340 -7.63 28.98 -1.21
N ASP A 341 -7.04 28.17 -0.34
CA ASP A 341 -5.62 28.24 -0.01
C ASP A 341 -4.73 28.05 -1.25
N SER A 342 -5.08 27.12 -2.13
CA SER A 342 -4.39 26.92 -3.41
C SER A 342 -4.50 28.13 -4.34
N ASP A 343 -5.65 28.81 -4.35
CA ASP A 343 -5.91 30.00 -5.17
C ASP A 343 -5.24 31.26 -4.60
N ILE A 344 -5.08 31.35 -3.27
CA ILE A 344 -4.25 32.36 -2.57
C ILE A 344 -2.78 32.10 -2.88
N ASN A 345 -2.30 30.88 -2.71
CA ASN A 345 -0.88 30.54 -2.90
C ASN A 345 -0.43 30.70 -4.37
N TYR A 346 -1.33 30.42 -5.33
CA TYR A 346 -1.10 30.78 -6.74
C TYR A 346 -0.85 32.28 -6.90
N LYS A 347 -1.62 33.12 -6.20
CA LYS A 347 -1.45 34.58 -6.22
C LYS A 347 -0.20 35.03 -5.47
N ARG A 348 0.19 34.39 -4.36
CA ARG A 348 1.48 34.64 -3.68
C ARG A 348 2.66 34.43 -4.65
N VAL A 349 2.70 33.28 -5.34
CA VAL A 349 3.75 32.97 -6.33
C VAL A 349 3.76 33.98 -7.49
N ILE A 350 2.61 34.34 -8.03
CA ILE A 350 2.50 35.33 -9.13
C ILE A 350 2.87 36.74 -8.65
N ASN A 351 2.42 37.17 -7.47
CA ASN A 351 2.74 38.47 -6.88
C ASN A 351 4.25 38.63 -6.64
N TYR A 352 4.88 37.60 -6.07
CA TYR A 352 6.33 37.57 -5.86
C TYR A 352 7.10 37.60 -7.19
N ALA A 353 6.71 36.77 -8.16
CA ALA A 353 7.50 36.57 -9.36
C ALA A 353 7.40 37.72 -10.39
N LEU A 354 6.22 38.33 -10.54
CA LEU A 354 5.99 39.45 -11.47
C LEU A 354 6.48 40.78 -10.87
N HIS A 355 7.78 40.89 -10.59
CA HIS A 355 8.43 42.12 -10.13
C HIS A 355 9.55 42.53 -11.10
N PRO A 356 9.78 43.83 -11.40
CA PRO A 356 10.79 44.29 -12.35
C PRO A 356 12.19 43.70 -12.13
N ASP A 357 12.64 43.67 -10.87
CA ASP A 357 13.97 43.15 -10.50
C ASP A 357 14.12 41.63 -10.62
N ARG A 358 13.01 40.90 -10.80
CA ARG A 358 12.93 39.43 -10.81
C ARG A 358 12.63 38.85 -12.18
N ILE A 359 11.82 39.55 -12.98
CA ILE A 359 11.35 39.06 -14.29
C ILE A 359 12.49 38.93 -15.33
N GLY A 360 13.58 39.70 -15.16
CA GLY A 360 14.77 39.61 -16.02
C GLY A 360 15.57 38.31 -15.85
N ASN A 361 15.25 37.51 -14.84
CA ASN A 361 15.91 36.25 -14.49
C ASN A 361 15.00 35.04 -14.72
N ILE A 362 13.72 35.16 -14.34
CA ILE A 362 12.69 34.14 -14.58
C ILE A 362 11.53 34.76 -15.37
N ARG A 363 11.22 34.14 -16.51
CA ARG A 363 9.98 34.36 -17.25
C ARG A 363 8.87 33.49 -16.67
N ILE A 364 7.63 33.98 -16.66
CA ILE A 364 6.50 33.29 -16.01
C ILE A 364 5.51 32.76 -17.05
N GLY A 365 5.31 31.43 -17.05
CA GLY A 365 4.21 30.77 -17.74
C GLY A 365 2.98 30.70 -16.83
N VAL A 366 1.97 31.54 -17.07
CA VAL A 366 0.68 31.48 -16.37
C VAL A 366 -0.15 30.38 -17.02
N ALA A 367 -0.20 29.21 -16.39
CA ALA A 367 -0.82 28.02 -16.97
C ALA A 367 -2.15 27.67 -16.30
N GLY A 368 -3.23 27.68 -17.07
CA GLY A 368 -4.57 27.32 -16.60
C GLY A 368 -5.70 27.94 -17.42
N HIS A 369 -6.95 27.72 -16.97
CA HIS A 369 -8.16 28.24 -17.62
C HIS A 369 -8.96 29.22 -16.75
N ASN A 370 -8.56 29.48 -15.50
CA ASN A 370 -9.24 30.46 -14.66
C ASN A 370 -9.01 31.88 -15.20
N LEU A 371 -10.05 32.43 -15.83
CA LEU A 371 -9.98 33.77 -16.42
C LEU A 371 -9.65 34.85 -15.40
N PHE A 372 -10.05 34.70 -14.13
CA PHE A 372 -9.71 35.67 -13.09
C PHE A 372 -8.22 35.68 -12.75
N ASP A 373 -7.58 34.50 -12.64
CA ASP A 373 -6.14 34.41 -12.38
C ASP A 373 -5.31 34.90 -13.59
N ILE A 374 -5.78 34.62 -14.80
CA ILE A 374 -5.19 35.14 -16.06
C ILE A 374 -5.31 36.67 -16.13
N ALA A 375 -6.49 37.21 -15.85
CA ALA A 375 -6.74 38.66 -15.84
C ALA A 375 -5.89 39.37 -14.79
N PHE A 376 -5.83 38.82 -13.58
CA PHE A 376 -5.00 39.32 -12.49
C PHE A 376 -3.53 39.36 -12.88
N ALA A 377 -2.96 38.25 -13.35
CA ALA A 377 -1.56 38.19 -13.75
C ALA A 377 -1.22 39.14 -14.92
N TRP A 378 -2.12 39.29 -15.89
CA TRP A 378 -1.94 40.24 -17.00
C TRP A 378 -1.96 41.70 -16.56
N LEU A 379 -2.91 42.06 -15.69
CA LEU A 379 -3.03 43.41 -15.17
C LEU A 379 -1.88 43.76 -14.21
N LEU A 380 -1.42 42.80 -13.41
CA LEU A 380 -0.25 42.97 -12.54
C LEU A 380 1.03 43.15 -13.36
N ALA A 381 1.22 42.36 -14.42
CA ALA A 381 2.34 42.53 -15.35
C ALA A 381 2.35 43.92 -16.00
N LYS A 382 1.18 44.40 -16.46
CA LYS A 382 1.02 45.77 -17.00
C LYS A 382 1.28 46.86 -15.96
N LYS A 383 0.74 46.69 -14.76
CA LYS A 383 0.89 47.64 -13.65
C LYS A 383 2.36 47.88 -13.30
N ARG A 384 3.17 46.82 -13.38
CA ARG A 384 4.60 46.82 -13.07
C ARG A 384 5.53 46.97 -14.30
N GLY A 385 4.99 47.03 -15.52
CA GLY A 385 5.78 47.19 -16.75
C GLY A 385 6.64 45.97 -17.11
N VAL A 386 6.15 44.76 -16.82
CA VAL A 386 6.88 43.48 -16.99
C VAL A 386 6.23 42.53 -18.00
N GLU A 387 5.40 43.05 -18.92
CA GLU A 387 4.61 42.26 -19.88
C GLU A 387 5.46 41.41 -20.83
N SER A 388 6.72 41.77 -21.08
CA SER A 388 7.64 40.99 -21.93
C SER A 388 8.12 39.68 -21.26
N GLY A 389 7.97 39.55 -19.95
CA GLY A 389 8.41 38.40 -19.17
C GLY A 389 7.34 37.35 -18.90
N ILE A 390 6.09 37.58 -19.30
CA ILE A 390 4.95 36.68 -19.06
C ILE A 390 4.51 35.97 -20.36
N GLU A 391 4.07 34.73 -20.26
CA GLU A 391 3.46 33.96 -21.34
C GLU A 391 2.27 33.18 -20.78
N PHE A 392 1.17 33.07 -21.54
CA PHE A 392 -0.06 32.42 -21.08
C PHE A 392 -0.21 31.05 -21.74
N GLU A 393 -0.48 30.03 -20.93
CA GLU A 393 -0.54 28.63 -21.35
C GLU A 393 -1.92 28.02 -21.05
N MET A 394 -2.51 27.39 -22.07
CA MET A 394 -3.85 26.80 -21.99
C MET A 394 -3.85 25.40 -22.64
N LEU A 395 -4.81 24.55 -22.30
CA LEU A 395 -4.97 23.23 -22.90
C LEU A 395 -5.56 23.34 -24.31
N LEU A 396 -5.02 22.58 -25.26
CA LEU A 396 -5.60 22.46 -26.60
C LEU A 396 -7.04 21.91 -26.53
N GLY A 397 -7.94 22.49 -27.32
CA GLY A 397 -9.33 22.02 -27.47
C GLY A 397 -10.30 22.47 -26.36
N MET A 398 -9.82 22.96 -25.22
CA MET A 398 -10.67 23.43 -24.11
C MET A 398 -10.95 24.94 -24.17
N ALA A 399 -12.23 25.33 -24.05
CA ALA A 399 -12.67 26.73 -23.96
C ALA A 399 -12.11 27.65 -25.07
N GLN A 400 -12.17 27.19 -26.34
CA GLN A 400 -11.53 27.85 -27.49
C GLN A 400 -11.94 29.32 -27.66
N GLY A 401 -13.22 29.66 -27.47
CA GLY A 401 -13.70 31.05 -27.58
C GLY A 401 -13.14 31.97 -26.49
N GLN A 402 -13.00 31.46 -25.27
CA GLN A 402 -12.35 32.15 -24.16
C GLN A 402 -10.84 32.32 -24.41
N ALA A 403 -10.17 31.29 -24.92
CA ALA A 403 -8.76 31.35 -25.30
C ALA A 403 -8.50 32.40 -26.38
N GLU A 404 -9.29 32.43 -27.46
CA GLU A 404 -9.18 33.47 -28.50
C GLU A 404 -9.53 34.87 -27.99
N ALA A 405 -10.45 35.02 -27.02
CA ALA A 405 -10.71 36.31 -26.39
C ALA A 405 -9.53 36.81 -25.54
N VAL A 406 -8.94 35.94 -24.71
CA VAL A 406 -7.72 36.23 -23.92
C VAL A 406 -6.56 36.61 -24.83
N LYS A 407 -6.33 35.82 -25.89
CA LYS A 407 -5.24 35.97 -26.85
C LYS A 407 -5.19 37.35 -27.52
N LYS A 408 -6.34 37.98 -27.80
CA LYS A 408 -6.38 39.35 -28.35
C LYS A 408 -5.75 40.39 -27.42
N ASP A 409 -5.89 40.20 -26.11
CA ASP A 409 -5.32 41.11 -25.11
C ASP A 409 -3.87 40.78 -24.76
N VAL A 410 -3.54 39.49 -24.60
CA VAL A 410 -2.20 39.02 -24.19
C VAL A 410 -1.24 38.79 -25.37
N GLY A 411 -1.71 38.97 -26.60
CA GLY A 411 -0.94 38.89 -27.84
C GLY A 411 -0.69 37.48 -28.38
N SER A 412 -0.31 36.53 -27.53
CA SER A 412 -0.07 35.13 -27.95
C SER A 412 -0.35 34.12 -26.84
N LEU A 413 -0.69 32.89 -27.24
CA LEU A 413 -0.87 31.74 -26.34
C LEU A 413 0.09 30.61 -26.71
N LEU A 414 0.47 29.83 -25.69
CA LEU A 414 1.16 28.55 -25.83
C LEU A 414 0.17 27.43 -25.47
N LEU A 415 -0.24 26.63 -26.46
CA LEU A 415 -1.19 25.54 -26.23
C LEU A 415 -0.48 24.24 -25.88
N TYR A 416 -0.79 23.69 -24.71
CA TYR A 416 -0.39 22.33 -24.32
C TYR A 416 -1.08 21.33 -25.25
N THR A 417 -0.27 20.62 -26.03
CA THR A 417 -0.68 19.73 -27.13
C THR A 417 -0.19 18.32 -26.83
N PRO A 418 -1.03 17.47 -26.21
CA PRO A 418 -0.67 16.08 -25.99
C PRO A 418 -0.66 15.34 -27.34
N VAL A 419 0.43 14.62 -27.58
CA VAL A 419 0.57 13.73 -28.74
C VAL A 419 0.69 12.29 -28.27
N VAL A 420 0.08 11.36 -28.99
CA VAL A 420 0.19 9.92 -28.72
C VAL A 420 0.33 9.13 -30.03
N HIS A 421 1.07 8.03 -29.99
CA HIS A 421 1.10 7.12 -31.13
C HIS A 421 -0.24 6.35 -31.24
N PRO A 422 -0.83 6.15 -32.44
CA PRO A 422 -2.16 5.53 -32.58
C PRO A 422 -2.32 4.11 -32.04
N ALA A 423 -1.21 3.41 -31.82
CA ALA A 423 -1.15 2.09 -31.21
C ALA A 423 -1.24 2.12 -29.68
N GLU A 424 -0.91 3.25 -29.05
CA GLU A 424 -0.90 3.50 -27.59
C GLU A 424 -2.00 4.50 -27.18
N PHE A 425 -3.00 4.70 -28.05
CA PHE A 425 -4.09 5.66 -27.85
C PHE A 425 -4.93 5.35 -26.60
N ASP A 426 -5.03 4.08 -26.25
CA ASP A 426 -5.64 3.57 -25.01
C ASP A 426 -4.86 3.95 -23.74
N VAL A 427 -3.65 4.51 -23.86
CA VAL A 427 -2.90 5.07 -22.72
C VAL A 427 -3.20 6.55 -22.51
N ALA A 428 -3.39 7.32 -23.60
CA ALA A 428 -3.80 8.72 -23.50
C ALA A 428 -5.17 8.90 -22.81
N ILE A 429 -5.94 7.82 -22.70
CA ILE A 429 -7.11 7.65 -21.83
C ILE A 429 -6.87 8.06 -20.37
N ALA A 430 -5.78 7.63 -19.72
CA ALA A 430 -5.54 7.97 -18.32
C ALA A 430 -5.18 9.46 -18.12
N TYR A 431 -4.74 10.12 -19.19
CA TYR A 431 -4.66 11.58 -19.27
C TYR A 431 -6.05 12.20 -19.48
N LEU A 432 -6.87 11.68 -20.40
CA LEU A 432 -8.23 12.18 -20.64
C LEU A 432 -9.14 12.07 -19.43
N ILE A 433 -9.15 10.94 -18.70
CA ILE A 433 -9.96 10.74 -17.49
C ILE A 433 -9.64 11.85 -16.47
N ARG A 434 -8.36 12.04 -16.13
CA ARG A 434 -7.94 13.12 -15.22
C ARG A 434 -8.37 14.50 -15.71
N ARG A 435 -8.29 14.79 -17.01
CA ARG A 435 -8.75 16.07 -17.60
C ARG A 435 -10.27 16.24 -17.58
N LEU A 436 -11.04 15.14 -17.66
CA LEU A 436 -12.50 15.14 -17.55
C LEU A 436 -12.95 15.32 -16.09
N GLU A 437 -12.32 14.61 -15.15
CA GLU A 437 -12.55 14.71 -13.70
C GLU A 437 -12.18 16.09 -13.16
N GLU A 438 -11.02 16.64 -13.58
CA GLU A 438 -10.67 18.04 -13.34
C GLU A 438 -11.82 18.94 -13.78
N GLY A 439 -12.37 18.76 -14.99
CA GLY A 439 -13.51 19.52 -15.49
C GLY A 439 -14.80 19.36 -14.68
N ALA A 440 -15.07 18.15 -14.16
CA ALA A 440 -16.35 17.77 -13.58
C ALA A 440 -16.52 18.15 -12.11
N SER A 441 -15.44 18.36 -11.36
CA SER A 441 -15.53 18.87 -9.99
C SER A 441 -16.20 20.25 -9.96
N GLN A 442 -17.27 20.40 -9.17
CA GLN A 442 -17.93 21.71 -8.96
C GLN A 442 -17.02 22.75 -8.28
N GLU A 443 -15.91 22.30 -7.69
CA GLU A 443 -14.87 23.19 -7.18
C GLU A 443 -13.99 23.73 -8.31
N ASN A 444 -13.78 22.99 -9.40
CA ASN A 444 -13.00 23.48 -10.53
C ASN A 444 -13.74 24.58 -11.30
N PHE A 445 -13.00 25.61 -11.72
CA PHE A 445 -13.47 26.68 -12.59
C PHE A 445 -14.00 26.16 -13.93
N MET A 446 -13.42 25.06 -14.45
CA MET A 446 -13.84 24.43 -15.70
C MET A 446 -15.29 23.93 -15.70
N SER A 447 -15.86 23.62 -14.52
CA SER A 447 -17.29 23.26 -14.40
C SER A 447 -18.23 24.41 -14.78
N ALA A 448 -17.78 25.66 -14.63
CA ALA A 448 -18.59 26.85 -14.89
C ALA A 448 -18.23 27.57 -16.20
N VAL A 449 -17.01 27.43 -16.72
CA VAL A 449 -16.42 28.31 -17.75
C VAL A 449 -17.28 28.51 -19.02
N PHE A 450 -18.04 27.50 -19.41
CA PHE A 450 -18.92 27.53 -20.59
C PHE A 450 -20.24 28.28 -20.35
N GLU A 451 -20.63 28.50 -19.09
CA GLU A 451 -21.91 29.11 -18.69
C GLU A 451 -21.73 30.51 -18.06
N LEU A 452 -20.50 30.93 -17.72
CA LEU A 452 -20.23 32.22 -17.08
C LEU A 452 -20.74 33.45 -17.85
N SER A 453 -20.99 33.35 -19.17
CA SER A 453 -21.58 34.44 -19.97
C SER A 453 -23.11 34.49 -19.94
N GLU A 454 -23.78 33.40 -19.55
CA GLU A 454 -25.24 33.26 -19.55
C GLU A 454 -25.83 33.10 -18.15
N ASN A 455 -25.03 32.65 -17.17
CA ASN A 455 -25.41 32.37 -15.80
C ASN A 455 -24.67 33.31 -14.83
N GLU A 456 -25.32 34.43 -14.51
CA GLU A 456 -24.79 35.45 -13.58
C GLU A 456 -24.54 34.89 -12.17
N GLY A 457 -25.25 33.84 -11.74
CA GLY A 457 -25.02 33.19 -10.44
C GLY A 457 -23.69 32.42 -10.39
N LEU A 458 -23.33 31.72 -11.48
CA LEU A 458 -22.02 31.08 -11.62
C LEU A 458 -20.90 32.12 -11.75
N PHE A 459 -21.15 33.23 -12.46
CA PHE A 459 -20.21 34.34 -12.51
C PHE A 459 -19.93 34.92 -11.14
N GLU A 460 -20.98 35.23 -10.36
CA GLU A 460 -20.82 35.78 -9.01
C GLU A 460 -20.10 34.79 -8.09
N ARG A 461 -20.35 33.48 -8.21
CA ARG A 461 -19.63 32.42 -7.46
C ARG A 461 -18.12 32.46 -7.70
N GLU A 462 -17.67 32.45 -8.96
CA GLU A 462 -16.24 32.47 -9.27
C GLU A 462 -15.60 33.85 -8.99
N LYS A 463 -16.36 34.95 -9.16
CA LYS A 463 -15.94 36.29 -8.73
C LYS A 463 -15.70 36.36 -7.23
N GLN A 464 -16.59 35.80 -6.40
CA GLN A 464 -16.41 35.79 -4.94
C GLN A 464 -15.21 34.93 -4.53
N ARG A 465 -15.04 33.73 -5.13
CA ARG A 465 -13.83 32.91 -4.93
C ARG A 465 -12.54 33.69 -5.25
N PHE A 466 -12.52 34.44 -6.35
CA PHE A 466 -11.39 35.30 -6.71
C PHE A 466 -11.17 36.43 -5.70
N LEU A 467 -12.23 37.13 -5.27
CA LEU A 467 -12.14 38.21 -4.29
C LEU A 467 -11.63 37.73 -2.93
N SER A 468 -12.17 36.63 -2.38
CA SER A 468 -11.67 36.05 -1.13
C SER A 468 -10.18 35.69 -1.23
N SER A 469 -9.75 35.10 -2.36
CA SER A 469 -8.32 34.79 -2.57
C SER A 469 -7.39 36.01 -2.75
N LEU A 470 -7.93 37.23 -2.86
CA LEU A 470 -7.19 38.50 -2.82
C LEU A 470 -7.32 39.24 -1.49
N GLU A 471 -8.41 39.02 -0.75
CA GLU A 471 -8.63 39.56 0.60
C GLU A 471 -7.70 38.87 1.61
N GLU A 472 -7.47 37.57 1.45
CA GLU A 472 -6.56 36.75 2.25
C GLU A 472 -5.15 36.64 1.62
N LEU A 473 -4.79 37.50 0.66
CA LEU A 473 -3.45 37.53 0.09
C LEU A 473 -2.48 38.27 1.03
N ASP A 474 -1.31 37.66 1.24
CA ASP A 474 -0.19 38.21 2.00
C ASP A 474 1.15 37.96 1.26
N ASP A 475 2.24 38.43 1.86
CA ASP A 475 3.63 38.18 1.42
C ASP A 475 4.35 37.14 2.32
N GLU A 476 3.62 36.33 3.08
CA GLU A 476 4.23 35.26 3.89
C GLU A 476 4.70 34.11 3.00
N VAL A 477 5.80 33.44 3.39
CA VAL A 477 6.31 32.24 2.72
C VAL A 477 5.81 31.02 3.52
N PRO A 478 4.84 30.26 3.01
CA PRO A 478 4.29 29.14 3.77
C PRO A 478 5.33 28.02 3.94
N ALA A 479 5.30 27.37 5.11
CA ALA A 479 6.04 26.14 5.33
C ALA A 479 5.35 24.95 4.63
N PRO A 480 6.10 23.92 4.18
CA PRO A 480 5.50 22.68 3.68
C PRO A 480 4.67 21.98 4.78
N ASN A 481 3.60 21.29 4.38
CA ASN A 481 2.80 20.49 5.32
C ASN A 481 3.55 19.25 5.85
N ARG A 482 4.48 18.69 5.06
CA ARG A 482 5.29 17.55 5.47
C ARG A 482 6.59 18.02 6.12
N LEU A 483 6.71 17.77 7.42
CA LEU A 483 7.78 18.29 8.28
C LEU A 483 8.56 17.19 9.04
N GLN A 484 8.32 15.91 8.72
CA GLN A 484 8.95 14.79 9.41
C GLN A 484 10.50 14.86 9.30
N ASN A 485 11.18 14.63 10.41
CA ASN A 485 12.63 14.64 10.48
C ASN A 485 13.10 13.58 11.48
N ARG A 486 13.53 12.41 10.98
CA ARG A 486 14.00 11.29 11.81
C ARG A 486 15.35 11.54 12.52
N SER A 487 15.98 12.70 12.31
CA SER A 487 17.13 13.16 13.11
C SER A 487 16.72 13.97 14.35
N GLN A 488 15.43 14.22 14.55
CA GLN A 488 14.86 14.77 15.79
C GLN A 488 14.16 13.66 16.59
N PRO A 489 13.98 13.83 17.92
CA PRO A 489 13.16 12.92 18.71
C PRO A 489 11.74 12.81 18.14
N ALA A 490 11.22 11.59 18.01
CA ALA A 490 9.86 11.34 17.56
C ALA A 490 8.83 11.84 18.60
N GLU A 491 7.64 12.19 18.14
CA GLU A 491 6.49 12.44 19.01
C GLU A 491 5.98 11.12 19.62
N LEU A 492 5.52 11.16 20.87
CA LEU A 492 5.05 9.96 21.57
C LEU A 492 3.65 9.56 21.09
N MET A 493 3.48 8.28 20.76
CA MET A 493 2.19 7.74 20.36
C MET A 493 1.16 7.76 21.52
N PRO A 494 -0.14 7.91 21.23
CA PRO A 494 -1.20 7.89 22.26
C PRO A 494 -1.14 6.66 23.17
N ARG A 495 -1.55 6.86 24.44
CA ARG A 495 -1.63 5.80 25.47
C ARG A 495 -3.01 5.16 25.60
N THR A 496 -3.94 5.56 24.73
CA THR A 496 -5.35 5.15 24.72
C THR A 496 -5.81 5.03 23.28
N GLY A 497 -6.31 3.87 22.88
CA GLY A 497 -6.52 3.55 21.48
C GLY A 497 -5.20 3.26 20.76
N PHE A 498 -5.33 2.89 19.49
CA PHE A 498 -4.21 2.54 18.62
C PHE A 498 -4.27 3.36 17.34
N GLN A 499 -3.10 3.78 16.87
CA GLN A 499 -2.85 4.42 15.58
C GLN A 499 -1.61 3.75 15.00
N ASN A 500 -1.56 3.58 13.68
CA ASN A 500 -0.38 3.04 13.02
C ASN A 500 0.77 4.08 13.02
N THR A 501 1.99 3.59 13.10
CA THR A 501 3.21 4.39 13.06
C THR A 501 3.48 4.79 11.60
N PRO A 502 3.55 6.09 11.27
CA PRO A 502 3.85 6.51 9.90
C PRO A 502 5.28 6.15 9.53
N ASP A 503 5.46 5.61 8.32
CA ASP A 503 6.78 5.34 7.73
C ASP A 503 7.57 6.62 7.48
N THR A 504 8.88 6.47 7.25
CA THR A 504 9.76 7.60 6.97
C THR A 504 9.50 8.12 5.56
N ASP A 505 9.19 9.42 5.40
CA ASP A 505 9.00 10.04 4.09
C ASP A 505 10.36 10.37 3.45
N PRO A 506 10.81 9.66 2.39
CA PRO A 506 12.10 9.89 1.75
C PRO A 506 12.09 11.12 0.82
N SER A 507 10.93 11.76 0.58
CA SER A 507 10.88 13.02 -0.17
C SER A 507 11.51 14.18 0.61
N LEU A 508 11.65 14.09 1.93
CA LEU A 508 12.17 15.17 2.78
C LEU A 508 13.70 15.14 2.88
N PRO A 509 14.42 16.28 2.71
CA PRO A 509 15.89 16.30 2.72
C PRO A 509 16.51 15.72 4.00
N ALA A 510 15.98 16.07 5.18
CA ALA A 510 16.52 15.62 6.46
C ALA A 510 16.41 14.09 6.65
N ASN A 511 15.39 13.47 6.05
CA ASN A 511 15.24 12.01 6.06
C ASN A 511 16.21 11.34 5.07
N ARG A 512 16.47 11.96 3.91
CA ARG A 512 17.50 11.50 2.96
C ARG A 512 18.90 11.53 3.58
N ASP A 513 19.25 12.61 4.27
CA ASP A 513 20.53 12.74 4.99
C ASP A 513 20.66 11.69 6.11
N TRP A 514 19.59 11.50 6.90
CA TRP A 514 19.50 10.46 7.93
C TRP A 514 19.68 9.05 7.37
N GLY A 515 19.02 8.73 6.25
CA GLY A 515 19.15 7.46 5.55
C GLY A 515 20.58 7.22 5.04
N ARG A 516 21.19 8.24 4.41
CA ARG A 516 22.58 8.18 3.95
C ARG A 516 23.55 7.92 5.11
N ALA A 517 23.37 8.61 6.23
CA ALA A 517 24.17 8.40 7.44
C ALA A 517 24.03 6.99 8.03
N ILE A 518 22.88 6.31 7.87
CA ILE A 518 22.73 4.88 8.22
C ILE A 518 23.57 4.01 7.28
N LEU A 519 23.43 4.20 5.96
CA LEU A 519 24.13 3.39 4.95
C LEU A 519 25.65 3.48 5.06
N GLU A 520 26.20 4.64 5.45
CA GLU A 520 27.63 4.82 5.72
C GLU A 520 28.15 3.94 6.87
N ARG A 521 27.31 3.60 7.86
CA ARG A 521 27.70 2.78 9.02
C ARG A 521 27.52 1.28 8.80
N VAL A 522 26.58 0.89 7.92
CA VAL A 522 26.23 -0.51 7.60
C VAL A 522 27.46 -1.44 7.39
N PRO A 523 28.50 -1.07 6.60
CA PRO A 523 29.65 -1.95 6.36
C PRO A 523 30.54 -2.22 7.59
N ALA A 524 30.49 -1.35 8.60
CA ALA A 524 31.33 -1.42 9.80
C ALA A 524 30.53 -1.71 11.09
N SER A 525 29.21 -1.87 10.98
CA SER A 525 28.32 -2.03 12.13
C SER A 525 28.66 -3.28 12.96
N THR A 526 28.82 -3.08 14.27
CA THR A 526 29.01 -4.14 15.28
C THR A 526 27.88 -4.20 16.31
N LEU A 527 26.79 -3.44 16.09
CA LEU A 527 25.60 -3.43 16.95
C LEU A 527 25.09 -4.85 17.23
N GLY A 528 24.66 -5.10 18.47
CA GLY A 528 24.19 -6.41 18.95
C GLY A 528 25.26 -7.46 19.25
N ASN A 529 26.52 -7.32 18.79
CA ASN A 529 27.55 -8.36 18.95
C ASN A 529 27.81 -8.77 20.42
N ALA A 530 27.98 -7.79 21.31
CA ALA A 530 28.25 -8.06 22.72
C ALA A 530 27.06 -8.74 23.44
N SER A 531 25.83 -8.36 23.06
CA SER A 531 24.61 -8.97 23.58
C SER A 531 24.40 -10.39 23.05
N VAL A 532 24.76 -10.67 21.78
CA VAL A 532 24.79 -12.03 21.23
C VAL A 532 25.82 -12.91 21.96
N GLU A 533 27.02 -12.39 22.22
CA GLU A 533 28.07 -13.10 22.98
C GLU A 533 27.59 -13.42 24.41
N ALA A 534 27.05 -12.42 25.13
CA ALA A 534 26.53 -12.60 26.48
C ALA A 534 25.30 -13.53 26.55
N ALA A 535 24.50 -13.62 25.49
CA ALA A 535 23.35 -14.52 25.37
C ALA A 535 23.71 -15.94 24.89
N THR A 536 24.98 -16.23 24.59
CA THR A 536 25.37 -17.54 24.04
C THR A 536 25.54 -18.59 25.14
N ILE A 537 24.66 -19.59 25.14
CA ILE A 537 24.67 -20.74 26.05
C ILE A 537 25.32 -21.93 25.36
N ILE A 538 26.27 -22.55 26.06
CA ILE A 538 27.07 -23.69 25.56
C ILE A 538 26.89 -24.97 26.38
N ASP A 539 26.07 -24.94 27.44
CA ASP A 539 25.85 -26.07 28.34
C ASP A 539 24.40 -26.14 28.85
N ALA A 540 24.01 -27.32 29.34
CA ALA A 540 22.64 -27.62 29.75
C ALA A 540 22.26 -27.03 31.11
N ASP A 541 23.22 -26.82 32.02
CA ASP A 541 22.96 -26.33 33.38
C ASP A 541 22.65 -24.83 33.35
N THR A 542 23.38 -24.07 32.54
CA THR A 542 23.09 -22.66 32.23
C THR A 542 21.73 -22.50 31.56
N LEU A 543 21.38 -23.38 30.60
CA LEU A 543 20.06 -23.37 29.95
C LEU A 543 18.91 -23.61 30.95
N ASN A 544 19.04 -24.63 31.81
CA ASN A 544 18.05 -24.92 32.85
C ASN A 544 17.91 -23.75 33.83
N THR A 545 19.03 -23.14 34.25
CA THR A 545 19.04 -21.96 35.13
C THR A 545 18.28 -20.77 34.52
N VAL A 546 18.42 -20.54 33.21
CA VAL A 546 17.65 -19.50 32.48
C VAL A 546 16.16 -19.82 32.49
N ILE A 547 15.78 -21.06 32.21
CA ILE A 547 14.37 -21.50 32.19
C ILE A 547 13.73 -21.38 33.58
N GLU A 548 14.40 -21.87 34.63
CA GLU A 548 13.94 -21.78 36.02
C GLU A 548 13.80 -20.33 36.49
N THR A 549 14.77 -19.47 36.13
CA THR A 549 14.72 -18.04 36.45
C THR A 549 13.55 -17.36 35.76
N ALA A 550 13.32 -17.61 34.46
CA ALA A 550 12.20 -17.04 33.72
C ALA A 550 10.84 -17.46 34.31
N VAL A 551 10.68 -18.74 34.67
CA VAL A 551 9.46 -19.26 35.31
C VAL A 551 9.23 -18.64 36.70
N GLU A 552 10.27 -18.50 37.53
CA GLU A 552 10.13 -17.92 38.87
C GLU A 552 9.81 -16.43 38.81
N LYS A 553 10.55 -15.67 38.00
CA LYS A 553 10.42 -14.21 37.89
C LYS A 553 9.19 -13.80 37.09
N GLY A 554 8.77 -14.62 36.13
CA GLY A 554 7.52 -14.48 35.38
C GLY A 554 6.28 -14.42 36.25
N LYS A 555 6.28 -15.02 37.46
CA LYS A 555 5.14 -14.94 38.39
C LYS A 555 4.76 -13.50 38.76
N ALA A 556 5.75 -12.63 38.96
CA ALA A 556 5.50 -11.22 39.28
C ALA A 556 4.99 -10.46 38.06
N TRP A 557 5.41 -10.83 36.85
CA TRP A 557 4.96 -10.24 35.59
C TRP A 557 3.51 -10.63 35.26
N GLY A 558 3.18 -11.91 35.33
CA GLY A 558 1.82 -12.42 35.09
C GLY A 558 0.79 -12.02 36.15
N ALA A 559 1.24 -11.50 37.30
CA ALA A 559 0.38 -10.93 38.34
C ALA A 559 0.08 -9.43 38.15
N LEU A 560 0.76 -8.74 37.23
CA LEU A 560 0.39 -7.39 36.80
C LEU A 560 -0.92 -7.45 36.02
N SER A 561 -1.77 -6.44 36.14
CA SER A 561 -2.91 -6.25 35.24
C SER A 561 -2.45 -6.02 33.78
N GLY A 562 -3.31 -6.34 32.81
CA GLY A 562 -3.12 -5.98 31.41
C GLY A 562 -2.89 -4.48 31.22
N ALA A 563 -3.48 -3.63 32.08
CA ALA A 563 -3.24 -2.20 32.10
C ALA A 563 -1.82 -1.80 32.54
N GLU A 564 -1.26 -2.46 33.55
CA GLU A 564 0.13 -2.22 33.98
C GLU A 564 1.15 -2.74 32.96
N ARG A 565 0.87 -3.90 32.33
CA ARG A 565 1.70 -4.43 31.23
C ARG A 565 1.67 -3.48 30.04
N ALA A 566 0.50 -2.96 29.67
CA ALA A 566 0.31 -2.02 28.57
C ALA A 566 1.19 -0.76 28.68
N GLU A 567 1.36 -0.18 29.87
CA GLU A 567 2.24 0.99 30.06
C GLU A 567 3.71 0.70 29.74
N ILE A 568 4.17 -0.54 29.91
CA ILE A 568 5.53 -0.97 29.58
C ILE A 568 5.64 -1.20 28.07
N LEU A 569 4.61 -1.78 27.46
CA LEU A 569 4.55 -2.02 26.01
C LEU A 569 4.41 -0.74 25.20
N HIS A 570 3.69 0.28 25.67
CA HIS A 570 3.71 1.60 25.02
C HIS A 570 5.11 2.23 25.05
N ARG A 571 5.84 2.13 26.17
CA ARG A 571 7.24 2.59 26.21
C ARG A 571 8.15 1.78 25.29
N ALA A 572 7.89 0.49 25.11
CA ALA A 572 8.63 -0.32 24.15
C ALA A 572 8.45 0.21 22.71
N GLY A 573 7.25 0.61 22.32
CA GLY A 573 6.99 1.29 21.04
C GLY A 573 7.83 2.57 20.89
N ASP A 574 7.81 3.44 21.90
CA ASP A 574 8.58 4.70 21.86
C ASP A 574 10.11 4.46 21.71
N VAL A 575 10.66 3.47 22.43
CA VAL A 575 12.11 3.17 22.38
C VAL A 575 12.48 2.47 21.07
N LEU A 576 11.62 1.61 20.53
CA LEU A 576 11.81 1.02 19.20
C LEU A 576 11.85 2.10 18.10
N GLU A 577 10.95 3.09 18.17
CA GLU A 577 10.94 4.24 17.27
C GLU A 577 12.21 5.11 17.47
N ALA A 578 12.58 5.43 18.70
CA ALA A 578 13.81 6.18 18.99
C ALA A 578 15.08 5.48 18.49
N ARG A 579 15.10 4.14 18.45
CA ARG A 579 16.21 3.32 17.92
C ARG A 579 16.02 2.88 16.46
N ARG A 580 15.05 3.44 15.72
CA ARG A 580 14.79 3.12 14.28
C ARG A 580 16.05 3.12 13.43
N ALA A 581 16.94 4.09 13.61
CA ALA A 581 18.20 4.18 12.86
C ALA A 581 19.20 3.05 13.16
N GLU A 582 19.27 2.57 14.41
CA GLU A 582 20.13 1.45 14.83
C GLU A 582 19.56 0.11 14.35
N LEU A 583 18.23 -0.04 14.42
CA LEU A 583 17.51 -1.21 13.89
C LEU A 583 17.72 -1.33 12.37
N LEU A 584 17.56 -0.24 11.61
CA LEU A 584 17.84 -0.21 10.18
C LEU A 584 19.30 -0.57 9.84
N GLU A 585 20.25 -0.01 10.59
CA GLU A 585 21.68 -0.27 10.40
C GLU A 585 22.03 -1.75 10.60
N VAL A 586 21.57 -2.36 11.70
CA VAL A 586 21.87 -3.78 11.98
C VAL A 586 21.15 -4.72 11.01
N MET A 587 19.89 -4.43 10.63
CA MET A 587 19.16 -5.21 9.64
C MET A 587 19.86 -5.20 8.27
N ALA A 588 20.29 -4.03 7.80
CA ALA A 588 21.03 -3.89 6.56
C ALA A 588 22.39 -4.60 6.61
N SER A 589 23.15 -4.42 7.70
CA SER A 589 24.47 -5.02 7.90
C SER A 589 24.45 -6.55 7.98
N GLU A 590 23.49 -7.10 8.72
CA GLU A 590 23.41 -8.53 9.01
C GLU A 590 22.64 -9.31 7.93
N THR A 591 21.43 -8.86 7.60
CA THR A 591 20.52 -9.61 6.72
C THR A 591 20.57 -9.16 5.26
N GLY A 592 21.12 -7.98 4.97
CA GLY A 592 21.14 -7.38 3.63
C GLY A 592 19.84 -6.67 3.24
N LYS A 593 18.97 -6.35 4.21
CA LYS A 593 17.69 -5.66 3.97
C LYS A 593 17.93 -4.20 3.60
N THR A 594 17.31 -3.73 2.53
CA THR A 594 17.35 -2.33 2.07
C THR A 594 16.44 -1.45 2.93
N ILE A 595 16.68 -0.13 3.00
CA ILE A 595 15.90 0.75 3.90
C ILE A 595 14.42 0.76 3.53
N ASP A 596 14.05 0.72 2.25
CA ASP A 596 12.66 0.62 1.79
C ASP A 596 11.93 -0.66 2.24
N GLN A 597 12.66 -1.71 2.60
CA GLN A 597 12.10 -2.94 3.14
C GLN A 597 12.20 -3.01 4.68
N GLY A 598 13.18 -2.32 5.28
CA GLY A 598 13.42 -2.31 6.73
C GLY A 598 12.67 -1.21 7.49
N ASP A 599 12.39 -0.07 6.87
CA ASP A 599 11.71 1.06 7.54
C ASP A 599 10.24 0.74 7.88
N PRO A 600 9.45 0.12 6.97
CA PRO A 600 8.13 -0.42 7.32
C PRO A 600 8.19 -1.54 8.37
N GLU A 601 9.31 -2.26 8.46
CA GLU A 601 9.48 -3.29 9.49
C GLU A 601 9.68 -2.68 10.89
N VAL A 602 10.39 -1.56 11.01
CA VAL A 602 10.45 -0.86 12.31
C VAL A 602 9.06 -0.34 12.69
N SER A 603 8.32 0.23 11.74
CA SER A 603 6.93 0.67 11.98
C SER A 603 6.02 -0.50 12.40
N GLU A 604 6.14 -1.67 11.78
CA GLU A 604 5.42 -2.89 12.17
C GLU A 604 5.78 -3.34 13.61
N ALA A 605 7.05 -3.21 14.03
CA ALA A 605 7.49 -3.52 15.39
C ALA A 605 6.94 -2.55 16.44
N VAL A 606 6.94 -1.24 16.15
CA VAL A 606 6.35 -0.19 16.99
C VAL A 606 4.84 -0.38 17.10
N ASP A 607 4.19 -0.69 15.99
CA ASP A 607 2.75 -0.98 15.94
C ASP A 607 2.37 -2.20 16.78
N PHE A 608 3.13 -3.30 16.73
CA PHE A 608 2.87 -4.44 17.61
C PHE A 608 2.96 -4.06 19.09
N ALA A 609 3.88 -3.19 19.48
CA ALA A 609 4.01 -2.72 20.87
C ALA A 609 2.75 -1.98 21.32
N HIS A 610 2.30 -0.98 20.56
CA HIS A 610 1.10 -0.20 20.90
C HIS A 610 -0.21 -0.99 20.75
N TYR A 611 -0.33 -1.83 19.70
CA TYR A 611 -1.52 -2.64 19.46
C TYR A 611 -1.70 -3.72 20.53
N TYR A 612 -0.62 -4.40 20.94
CA TYR A 612 -0.71 -5.40 21.99
C TYR A 612 -0.77 -4.80 23.40
N ALA A 613 -0.31 -3.56 23.62
CA ALA A 613 -0.62 -2.82 24.85
C ALA A 613 -2.14 -2.67 25.03
N GLU A 614 -2.83 -2.13 24.02
CA GLU A 614 -4.30 -1.98 24.07
C GLU A 614 -5.05 -3.32 24.05
N SER A 615 -4.48 -4.35 23.44
CA SER A 615 -5.03 -5.72 23.49
C SER A 615 -4.86 -6.37 24.87
N ALA A 616 -3.78 -6.06 25.60
CA ALA A 616 -3.56 -6.56 26.96
C ALA A 616 -4.64 -6.05 27.92
N ARG A 617 -5.07 -4.78 27.81
CA ARG A 617 -6.16 -4.21 28.62
C ARG A 617 -7.46 -5.01 28.44
N LYS A 618 -7.83 -5.29 27.17
CA LYS A 618 -9.05 -6.05 26.81
C LYS A 618 -9.04 -7.52 27.26
N LEU A 619 -7.86 -8.07 27.57
CA LEU A 619 -7.71 -9.47 27.96
C LEU A 619 -8.23 -9.73 29.39
N ASP A 620 -8.16 -8.71 30.26
CA ASP A 620 -8.67 -8.76 31.63
C ASP A 620 -10.21 -8.58 31.70
N ASP A 621 -10.84 -7.98 30.67
CA ASP A 621 -12.23 -7.52 30.65
C ASP A 621 -13.22 -8.47 29.92
N VAL A 622 -12.89 -9.76 29.75
CA VAL A 622 -13.73 -10.72 28.99
C VAL A 622 -14.90 -11.26 29.82
N ASP A 623 -16.12 -10.79 29.55
CA ASP A 623 -17.32 -11.28 30.25
C ASP A 623 -17.55 -12.79 30.08
N GLY A 624 -17.75 -13.51 31.19
CA GLY A 624 -17.97 -14.97 31.22
C GLY A 624 -16.71 -15.84 31.21
N ALA A 625 -15.50 -15.26 31.24
CA ALA A 625 -14.25 -16.01 31.39
C ALA A 625 -13.16 -15.21 32.11
N THR A 626 -12.14 -15.89 32.64
CA THR A 626 -10.93 -15.25 33.17
C THR A 626 -9.72 -15.80 32.44
N PHE A 627 -8.84 -14.92 31.98
CA PHE A 627 -7.60 -15.31 31.31
C PHE A 627 -6.56 -15.83 32.31
N VAL A 628 -5.86 -16.90 31.94
CA VAL A 628 -4.78 -17.50 32.72
C VAL A 628 -3.49 -17.44 31.89
N PRO A 629 -2.54 -16.56 32.21
CA PRO A 629 -1.27 -16.46 31.49
C PRO A 629 -0.48 -17.77 31.45
N ALA A 630 0.11 -18.08 30.29
CA ALA A 630 1.20 -19.05 30.21
C ALA A 630 2.40 -18.54 31.02
N LYS A 631 3.06 -19.37 31.83
CA LYS A 631 4.17 -18.91 32.70
C LYS A 631 5.41 -18.60 31.90
N LEU A 632 5.72 -19.45 30.92
CA LEU A 632 6.86 -19.31 30.03
C LEU A 632 6.46 -19.61 28.58
N THR A 633 6.73 -18.64 27.72
CA THR A 633 6.64 -18.75 26.26
C THR A 633 8.02 -18.73 25.64
N VAL A 634 8.32 -19.70 24.76
CA VAL A 634 9.55 -19.67 23.95
C VAL A 634 9.25 -19.08 22.58
N VAL A 635 10.02 -18.08 22.16
CA VAL A 635 9.86 -17.41 20.86
C VAL A 635 10.99 -17.82 19.92
N THR A 636 10.63 -18.34 18.75
CA THR A 636 11.52 -18.84 17.70
C THR A 636 11.24 -18.12 16.37
N PRO A 637 11.77 -16.91 16.19
CA PRO A 637 11.45 -16.02 15.07
C PRO A 637 12.38 -16.30 13.86
N PRO A 638 12.04 -15.78 12.67
CA PRO A 638 12.77 -16.03 11.43
C PRO A 638 13.88 -14.98 11.25
N TRP A 639 14.56 -15.00 10.10
CA TRP A 639 15.62 -14.04 9.74
C TRP A 639 15.20 -12.97 8.72
N ASN A 640 14.05 -13.14 8.06
CA ASN A 640 13.64 -12.29 6.93
C ASN A 640 12.83 -11.05 7.35
N PHE A 641 12.20 -11.12 8.53
CA PHE A 641 11.75 -9.97 9.30
C PHE A 641 12.42 -10.09 10.68
N PRO A 642 13.71 -9.69 10.76
CA PRO A 642 14.56 -9.90 11.93
C PRO A 642 14.28 -8.96 13.11
N VAL A 643 13.34 -8.02 12.98
CA VAL A 643 12.91 -7.06 14.03
C VAL A 643 11.40 -7.17 14.27
N ALA A 644 10.53 -7.05 13.26
CA ALA A 644 9.08 -6.99 13.48
C ALA A 644 8.48 -8.30 14.02
N ILE A 645 8.76 -9.43 13.38
CA ILE A 645 8.24 -10.74 13.82
C ILE A 645 8.79 -11.14 15.21
N PRO A 646 10.10 -11.01 15.53
CA PRO A 646 10.58 -11.25 16.89
C PRO A 646 9.99 -10.26 17.90
N ALA A 647 9.88 -8.97 17.57
CA ALA A 647 9.25 -7.98 18.45
C ALA A 647 7.78 -8.35 18.71
N GLY A 648 6.97 -8.53 17.67
CA GLY A 648 5.55 -8.86 17.77
C GLY A 648 5.27 -10.15 18.53
N SER A 649 6.07 -11.20 18.30
CA SER A 649 5.95 -12.47 19.03
C SER A 649 6.27 -12.30 20.52
N THR A 650 7.34 -11.56 20.85
CA THR A 650 7.75 -11.29 22.22
C THR A 650 6.78 -10.35 22.95
N LEU A 651 6.39 -9.26 22.31
CA LEU A 651 5.45 -8.27 22.83
C LEU A 651 4.08 -8.89 23.07
N ALA A 652 3.60 -9.78 22.20
CA ALA A 652 2.35 -10.51 22.42
C ALA A 652 2.42 -11.45 23.64
N ALA A 653 3.51 -12.20 23.80
CA ALA A 653 3.68 -13.08 24.97
C ALA A 653 3.80 -12.27 26.28
N LEU A 654 4.52 -11.14 26.26
CA LEU A 654 4.59 -10.20 27.38
C LEU A 654 3.22 -9.54 27.67
N ALA A 655 2.47 -9.15 26.63
CA ALA A 655 1.11 -8.59 26.74
C ALA A 655 0.14 -9.56 27.40
N ALA A 656 0.25 -10.86 27.08
CA ALA A 656 -0.48 -11.95 27.72
C ALA A 656 0.03 -12.27 29.14
N GLY A 657 1.11 -11.65 29.63
CA GLY A 657 1.62 -11.87 30.99
C GLY A 657 2.58 -13.05 31.13
N SER A 658 3.13 -13.57 30.04
CA SER A 658 4.14 -14.64 30.06
C SER A 658 5.56 -14.09 30.25
N ALA A 659 6.43 -14.83 30.93
CA ALA A 659 7.87 -14.67 30.74
C ALA A 659 8.27 -15.23 29.36
N VAL A 660 9.33 -14.68 28.77
CA VAL A 660 9.75 -14.97 27.40
C VAL A 660 11.22 -15.37 27.35
N VAL A 661 11.49 -16.54 26.78
CA VAL A 661 12.82 -16.92 26.30
C VAL A 661 12.81 -16.84 24.77
N ILE A 662 13.51 -15.86 24.20
CA ILE A 662 13.60 -15.65 22.75
C ILE A 662 14.91 -16.23 22.22
N LYS A 663 14.82 -16.99 21.12
CA LYS A 663 15.97 -17.60 20.44
C LYS A 663 16.02 -17.17 18.97
N PRO A 664 16.51 -15.95 18.66
CA PRO A 664 16.53 -15.41 17.30
C PRO A 664 17.23 -16.33 16.29
N ALA A 665 16.84 -16.25 15.01
CA ALA A 665 17.51 -16.97 13.94
C ALA A 665 19.01 -16.61 13.88
N LYS A 666 19.87 -17.59 13.56
CA LYS A 666 21.34 -17.40 13.60
C LYS A 666 21.83 -16.35 12.59
N GLN A 667 21.09 -16.18 11.50
CA GLN A 667 21.34 -15.20 10.45
C GLN A 667 20.83 -13.78 10.77
N ALA A 668 20.20 -13.60 11.93
CA ALA A 668 19.52 -12.38 12.37
C ALA A 668 19.69 -12.12 13.88
N CYS A 669 20.75 -12.67 14.48
CA CYS A 669 20.90 -12.69 15.93
C CYS A 669 21.28 -11.32 16.50
N ARG A 670 22.03 -10.51 15.75
CA ARG A 670 22.38 -9.14 16.13
C ARG A 670 21.16 -8.22 16.06
N SER A 671 20.36 -8.35 15.01
CA SER A 671 19.12 -7.59 14.82
C SER A 671 18.13 -7.89 15.96
N GLY A 672 17.96 -9.17 16.30
CA GLY A 672 17.21 -9.58 17.48
C GLY A 672 17.77 -9.02 18.79
N ALA A 673 19.10 -8.99 18.95
CA ALA A 673 19.73 -8.42 20.15
C ALA A 673 19.47 -6.91 20.33
N VAL A 674 19.62 -6.11 19.26
CA VAL A 674 19.34 -4.66 19.28
C VAL A 674 17.88 -4.38 19.61
N MET A 675 16.95 -5.18 19.08
CA MET A 675 15.53 -5.10 19.43
C MET A 675 15.27 -5.44 20.91
N ILE A 676 15.88 -6.51 21.45
CA ILE A 676 15.72 -6.90 22.85
C ILE A 676 16.35 -5.88 23.82
N GLU A 677 17.47 -5.27 23.46
CA GLU A 677 18.05 -4.15 24.19
C GLU A 677 17.05 -2.98 24.34
N ALA A 678 16.30 -2.66 23.27
CA ALA A 678 15.25 -1.62 23.31
C ALA A 678 14.09 -1.99 24.26
N LEU A 679 13.67 -3.27 24.28
CA LEU A 679 12.64 -3.74 25.21
C LEU A 679 13.11 -3.68 26.68
N TRP A 680 14.38 -4.00 26.95
CA TRP A 680 14.97 -3.85 28.28
C TRP A 680 15.07 -2.38 28.71
N GLU A 681 15.43 -1.48 27.80
CA GLU A 681 15.49 -0.03 28.05
C GLU A 681 14.10 0.55 28.37
N ALA A 682 13.05 0.10 27.68
CA ALA A 682 11.66 0.48 27.98
C ALA A 682 11.16 0.00 29.37
N GLY A 683 11.90 -0.90 30.02
CA GLY A 683 11.64 -1.39 31.37
C GLY A 683 11.08 -2.80 31.46
N VAL A 684 11.17 -3.62 30.39
CA VAL A 684 10.90 -5.06 30.50
C VAL A 684 12.03 -5.71 31.31
N PRO A 685 11.76 -6.41 32.42
CA PRO A 685 12.83 -6.99 33.25
C PRO A 685 13.62 -8.06 32.50
N ARG A 686 14.96 -8.05 32.62
CA ARG A 686 15.85 -9.03 31.97
C ARG A 686 15.59 -10.47 32.38
N ASP A 687 15.14 -10.69 33.63
CA ASP A 687 14.78 -12.03 34.11
C ASP A 687 13.39 -12.49 33.63
N VAL A 688 12.59 -11.60 33.04
CA VAL A 688 11.28 -11.89 32.44
C VAL A 688 11.41 -12.02 30.91
N LEU A 689 12.32 -11.27 30.29
CA LEU A 689 12.66 -11.36 28.87
C LEU A 689 14.14 -11.71 28.70
N THR A 690 14.43 -12.99 28.44
CA THR A 690 15.79 -13.47 28.24
C THR A 690 16.02 -13.83 26.78
N MET A 691 17.03 -13.24 26.15
CA MET A 691 17.54 -13.70 24.85
C MET A 691 18.54 -14.83 25.04
N VAL A 692 18.47 -15.85 24.18
CA VAL A 692 19.45 -16.94 24.11
C VAL A 692 19.93 -17.18 22.69
N GLN A 693 21.21 -17.52 22.55
CA GLN A 693 21.77 -18.25 21.40
C GLN A 693 22.34 -19.56 21.91
N LEU A 694 22.21 -20.63 21.12
CA LEU A 694 22.53 -21.98 21.58
C LEU A 694 23.69 -22.53 20.73
N GLY A 695 24.78 -22.91 21.40
CA GLY A 695 25.99 -23.41 20.74
C GLY A 695 25.80 -24.75 20.03
N GLU A 696 24.92 -25.60 20.57
CA GLU A 696 24.65 -26.96 20.10
C GLU A 696 23.16 -27.18 19.78
N ARG A 697 22.85 -28.16 18.93
CA ARG A 697 21.47 -28.45 18.48
C ARG A 697 20.65 -29.09 19.60
N GLU A 698 21.32 -29.87 20.43
CA GLU A 698 20.84 -30.64 21.56
C GLU A 698 20.23 -29.71 22.62
N LEU A 699 20.87 -28.57 22.90
CA LEU A 699 20.34 -27.50 23.75
C LEU A 699 19.04 -26.90 23.17
N GLY A 700 18.96 -26.76 21.83
CA GLY A 700 17.75 -26.30 21.15
C GLY A 700 16.60 -27.29 21.28
N GLN A 701 16.89 -28.59 21.18
CA GLN A 701 15.90 -29.63 21.46
C GLN A 701 15.46 -29.59 22.93
N GLN A 702 16.41 -29.52 23.88
CA GLN A 702 16.14 -29.45 25.32
C GLN A 702 15.22 -28.27 25.68
N LEU A 703 15.50 -27.07 25.16
CA LEU A 703 14.66 -25.87 25.38
C LEU A 703 13.22 -26.09 24.88
N ILE A 704 13.06 -26.59 23.65
CA ILE A 704 11.74 -26.75 23.02
C ILE A 704 10.94 -27.89 23.66
N SER A 705 11.57 -28.98 24.09
CA SER A 705 10.89 -30.09 24.78
C SER A 705 10.74 -29.88 26.29
N HIS A 706 11.21 -28.77 26.85
CA HIS A 706 11.27 -28.60 28.30
C HIS A 706 9.85 -28.60 28.93
N PRO A 707 9.57 -29.37 30.00
CA PRO A 707 8.22 -29.47 30.56
C PRO A 707 7.63 -28.14 31.07
N ALA A 708 8.47 -27.19 31.48
CA ALA A 708 8.05 -25.88 31.95
C ALA A 708 7.77 -24.84 30.83
N VAL A 709 7.93 -25.22 29.55
CA VAL A 709 7.51 -24.38 28.43
C VAL A 709 6.03 -24.63 28.17
N ASP A 710 5.23 -23.61 28.48
CA ASP A 710 3.76 -23.66 28.38
C ASP A 710 3.27 -23.31 26.97
N ARG A 711 4.02 -22.49 26.22
CA ARG A 711 3.72 -22.09 24.84
C ARG A 711 5.01 -21.95 24.01
N VAL A 712 4.94 -22.24 22.72
CA VAL A 712 5.98 -21.89 21.73
C VAL A 712 5.34 -21.06 20.63
N ILE A 713 5.95 -19.91 20.32
CA ILE A 713 5.66 -19.13 19.12
C ILE A 713 6.78 -19.38 18.11
N LEU A 714 6.43 -19.89 16.94
CA LEU A 714 7.35 -20.14 15.83
C LEU A 714 6.96 -19.29 14.62
N THR A 715 7.95 -18.80 13.89
CA THR A 715 7.73 -18.38 12.50
C THR A 715 8.83 -18.94 11.62
N GLY A 716 8.46 -19.71 10.59
CA GLY A 716 9.44 -20.43 9.77
C GLY A 716 8.85 -21.49 8.83
N GLY A 717 9.59 -22.58 8.62
CA GLY A 717 9.15 -23.70 7.79
C GLY A 717 8.16 -24.62 8.54
N TYR A 718 7.19 -25.18 7.82
CA TYR A 718 6.25 -26.17 8.38
C TYR A 718 7.00 -27.41 8.90
N GLU A 719 8.11 -27.77 8.24
CA GLU A 719 9.02 -28.85 8.62
C GLU A 719 9.71 -28.58 9.99
N THR A 720 9.80 -27.31 10.41
CA THR A 720 10.30 -26.95 11.75
C THR A 720 9.22 -27.15 12.82
N ALA A 721 7.94 -26.90 12.48
CA ALA A 721 6.82 -27.23 13.37
C ALA A 721 6.69 -28.75 13.56
N GLU A 722 6.86 -29.54 12.49
CA GLU A 722 6.95 -31.01 12.56
C GLU A 722 8.14 -31.46 13.44
N LEU A 723 9.31 -30.84 13.27
CA LEU A 723 10.48 -31.14 14.09
C LEU A 723 10.24 -30.86 15.58
N PHE A 724 9.65 -29.72 15.93
CA PHE A 724 9.37 -29.36 17.32
C PHE A 724 8.36 -30.33 17.96
N ARG A 725 7.29 -30.69 17.23
CA ARG A 725 6.34 -31.72 17.66
C ARG A 725 6.96 -33.11 17.78
N SER A 726 8.00 -33.42 17.01
CA SER A 726 8.74 -34.69 17.15
C SER A 726 9.54 -34.78 18.46
N PHE A 727 9.91 -33.64 19.06
CA PHE A 727 10.58 -33.59 20.36
C PHE A 727 9.59 -33.72 21.52
N ARG A 728 8.40 -33.11 21.39
CA ARG A 728 7.32 -33.13 22.37
C ARG A 728 5.97 -33.06 21.62
N LYS A 729 5.23 -34.17 21.55
CA LYS A 729 4.02 -34.25 20.69
C LYS A 729 2.90 -33.33 21.15
N ASP A 730 2.75 -33.13 22.45
CA ASP A 730 1.75 -32.26 23.07
C ASP A 730 2.15 -30.77 23.11
N LEU A 731 3.34 -30.40 22.62
CA LEU A 731 3.88 -29.05 22.67
C LEU A 731 2.86 -27.99 22.22
N PRO A 732 2.42 -27.06 23.08
CA PRO A 732 1.47 -26.01 22.69
C PRO A 732 2.11 -24.97 21.75
N LEU A 733 2.14 -25.33 20.47
CA LEU A 733 2.80 -24.60 19.39
C LEU A 733 1.78 -23.74 18.63
N LEU A 734 2.02 -22.43 18.60
CA LEU A 734 1.48 -21.51 17.62
C LEU A 734 2.57 -21.27 16.58
N ALA A 735 2.32 -21.55 15.30
CA ALA A 735 3.29 -21.23 14.26
C ALA A 735 2.65 -20.56 13.05
N GLU A 736 3.26 -19.45 12.63
CA GLU A 736 3.05 -18.88 11.30
C GLU A 736 4.09 -19.47 10.36
N THR A 737 3.64 -20.14 9.32
CA THR A 737 4.50 -20.88 8.39
C THR A 737 4.38 -20.35 6.97
N SER A 738 5.34 -20.68 6.11
CA SER A 738 5.49 -20.02 4.81
C SER A 738 4.27 -20.15 3.86
N GLY A 739 4.32 -19.42 2.75
CA GLY A 739 3.27 -19.36 1.74
C GLY A 739 3.82 -19.60 0.32
N LYS A 740 3.04 -20.31 -0.49
CA LYS A 740 3.26 -20.40 -1.95
C LYS A 740 2.17 -19.57 -2.64
N ASN A 741 2.35 -18.26 -2.58
CA ASN A 741 1.30 -17.29 -2.89
C ASN A 741 1.20 -17.00 -4.39
N ALA A 742 0.02 -16.57 -4.82
CA ALA A 742 -0.26 -16.23 -6.21
C ALA A 742 -1.09 -14.95 -6.34
N ILE A 743 -0.93 -14.27 -7.48
CA ILE A 743 -1.81 -13.20 -7.94
C ILE A 743 -2.54 -13.69 -9.21
N ILE A 744 -3.87 -13.64 -9.21
CA ILE A 744 -4.68 -13.88 -10.40
C ILE A 744 -4.84 -12.55 -11.15
N VAL A 745 -4.57 -12.54 -12.46
CA VAL A 745 -4.79 -11.36 -13.32
C VAL A 745 -5.80 -11.71 -14.39
N THR A 746 -6.94 -11.00 -14.37
CA THR A 746 -8.07 -11.21 -15.27
C THR A 746 -8.03 -10.31 -16.50
N PRO A 747 -8.74 -10.62 -17.59
CA PRO A 747 -8.94 -9.70 -18.72
C PRO A 747 -9.63 -8.38 -18.34
N SER A 748 -10.24 -8.33 -17.15
CA SER A 748 -10.90 -7.15 -16.56
C SER A 748 -9.94 -6.27 -15.75
N ALA A 749 -8.64 -6.60 -15.66
CA ALA A 749 -7.65 -5.89 -14.86
C ALA A 749 -7.09 -4.62 -15.54
N ASP A 750 -6.56 -3.70 -14.72
CA ASP A 750 -5.54 -2.75 -15.18
C ASP A 750 -4.19 -3.48 -15.28
N LEU A 751 -3.76 -3.79 -16.50
CA LEU A 751 -2.58 -4.61 -16.76
C LEU A 751 -1.26 -3.95 -16.34
N ASP A 752 -1.18 -2.62 -16.33
CA ASP A 752 0.05 -1.91 -15.95
C ASP A 752 0.22 -1.93 -14.43
N LEU A 753 -0.87 -1.67 -13.69
CA LEU A 753 -0.88 -1.80 -12.23
C LEU A 753 -0.63 -3.26 -11.80
N ALA A 754 -1.28 -4.23 -12.47
CA ALA A 754 -1.05 -5.64 -12.20
C ALA A 754 0.41 -6.05 -12.45
N ALA A 755 1.06 -5.55 -13.50
CA ALA A 755 2.48 -5.82 -13.76
C ALA A 755 3.39 -5.22 -12.66
N LYS A 756 3.14 -3.98 -12.25
CA LYS A 756 3.84 -3.32 -11.13
C LYS A 756 3.70 -4.12 -9.83
N ASP A 757 2.48 -4.46 -9.45
CA ASP A 757 2.17 -5.12 -8.18
C ASP A 757 2.68 -6.57 -8.13
N VAL A 758 2.66 -7.29 -9.27
CA VAL A 758 3.28 -8.62 -9.41
C VAL A 758 4.80 -8.53 -9.27
N ALA A 759 5.46 -7.57 -9.94
CA ALA A 759 6.91 -7.40 -9.82
C ALA A 759 7.33 -7.05 -8.38
N TYR A 760 6.67 -6.07 -7.75
CA TYR A 760 6.94 -5.69 -6.37
C TYR A 760 6.72 -6.85 -5.39
N SER A 761 5.58 -7.55 -5.51
CA SER A 761 5.25 -8.67 -4.61
C SER A 761 6.14 -9.89 -4.78
N ALA A 762 6.73 -10.11 -5.97
CA ALA A 762 7.61 -11.23 -6.25
C ALA A 762 9.07 -10.99 -5.82
N PHE A 763 9.56 -9.75 -5.94
CA PHE A 763 11.00 -9.45 -5.82
C PHE A 763 11.36 -8.53 -4.65
N GLY A 764 10.40 -7.92 -3.96
CA GLY A 764 10.65 -7.18 -2.71
C GLY A 764 11.37 -8.06 -1.68
N HIS A 765 12.46 -7.57 -1.10
CA HIS A 765 13.40 -8.34 -0.25
C HIS A 765 13.89 -9.66 -0.91
N ALA A 766 14.15 -9.63 -2.22
CA ALA A 766 14.56 -10.76 -3.04
C ALA A 766 13.59 -11.96 -2.99
N GLY A 767 12.29 -11.72 -2.82
CA GLY A 767 11.28 -12.76 -2.72
C GLY A 767 11.33 -13.57 -1.41
N GLN A 768 12.11 -13.13 -0.42
CA GLN A 768 12.26 -13.78 0.89
C GLN A 768 11.17 -13.34 1.88
N LYS A 769 9.92 -13.26 1.40
CA LYS A 769 8.75 -13.00 2.25
C LYS A 769 7.85 -14.22 2.23
N CYS A 770 7.30 -14.61 3.38
CA CYS A 770 6.27 -15.65 3.45
C CYS A 770 5.05 -15.28 2.58
N SER A 771 4.78 -13.99 2.40
CA SER A 771 3.75 -13.40 1.53
C SER A 771 4.16 -13.19 0.06
N ALA A 772 5.41 -13.48 -0.35
CA ALA A 772 5.89 -13.16 -1.70
C ALA A 772 5.08 -13.86 -2.81
N ALA A 773 4.82 -13.15 -3.90
CA ALA A 773 4.14 -13.66 -5.08
C ALA A 773 5.07 -14.60 -5.87
N SER A 774 5.07 -15.89 -5.48
CA SER A 774 5.80 -16.93 -6.21
C SER A 774 5.19 -17.24 -7.59
N LEU A 775 3.91 -16.91 -7.78
CA LEU A 775 3.14 -17.22 -8.98
C LEU A 775 2.30 -16.03 -9.43
N VAL A 776 2.11 -15.92 -10.74
CA VAL A 776 1.03 -15.11 -11.34
C VAL A 776 0.23 -16.01 -12.28
N ILE A 777 -1.09 -15.98 -12.17
CA ILE A 777 -2.01 -16.82 -12.94
C ILE A 777 -2.79 -15.91 -13.89
N LEU A 778 -2.49 -16.00 -15.18
CA LEU A 778 -3.11 -15.17 -16.21
C LEU A 778 -4.37 -15.86 -16.76
N VAL A 779 -5.51 -15.19 -16.68
CA VAL A 779 -6.80 -15.76 -17.11
C VAL A 779 -7.10 -15.37 -18.56
N GLY A 780 -7.51 -16.35 -19.37
CA GLY A 780 -7.98 -16.15 -20.74
C GLY A 780 -7.00 -15.36 -21.61
N SER A 781 -7.47 -14.27 -22.22
CA SER A 781 -6.70 -13.45 -23.17
C SER A 781 -5.41 -12.85 -22.59
N VAL A 782 -5.34 -12.60 -21.27
CA VAL A 782 -4.13 -12.06 -20.60
C VAL A 782 -2.93 -12.98 -20.78
N ALA A 783 -3.14 -14.30 -20.88
CA ALA A 783 -2.09 -15.28 -21.16
C ALA A 783 -1.31 -15.00 -22.46
N THR A 784 -1.89 -14.22 -23.38
CA THR A 784 -1.28 -13.82 -24.65
C THR A 784 -1.04 -12.30 -24.77
N SER A 785 -1.35 -11.52 -23.72
CA SER A 785 -1.18 -10.07 -23.72
C SER A 785 0.30 -9.69 -23.83
N LYS A 786 0.63 -8.94 -24.88
CA LYS A 786 1.97 -8.39 -25.06
C LYS A 786 2.25 -7.25 -24.07
N ARG A 787 1.24 -6.44 -23.72
CA ARG A 787 1.37 -5.33 -22.77
C ARG A 787 1.74 -5.84 -21.39
N PHE A 788 0.92 -6.71 -20.79
CA PHE A 788 1.20 -7.28 -19.47
C PHE A 788 2.57 -7.96 -19.44
N ARG A 789 2.88 -8.79 -20.44
CA ARG A 789 4.19 -9.45 -20.55
C ARG A 789 5.33 -8.44 -20.62
N ASN A 790 5.25 -7.43 -21.48
CA ASN A 790 6.35 -6.50 -21.69
C ASN A 790 6.56 -5.60 -20.45
N GLN A 791 5.48 -5.08 -19.86
CA GLN A 791 5.52 -4.29 -18.63
C GLN A 791 6.12 -5.07 -17.45
N LEU A 792 5.68 -6.32 -17.25
CA LEU A 792 6.24 -7.18 -16.20
C LEU A 792 7.73 -7.45 -16.43
N ILE A 793 8.15 -7.74 -17.67
CA ILE A 793 9.55 -8.04 -17.96
C ILE A 793 10.42 -6.79 -17.83
N ASP A 794 9.99 -5.62 -18.35
CA ASP A 794 10.74 -4.37 -18.26
C ASP A 794 10.96 -3.97 -16.80
N ALA A 795 9.89 -3.98 -15.98
CA ALA A 795 9.95 -3.73 -14.55
C ALA A 795 10.97 -4.65 -13.85
N VAL A 796 10.90 -5.96 -14.11
CA VAL A 796 11.77 -6.94 -13.45
C VAL A 796 13.22 -6.83 -13.90
N THR A 797 13.49 -6.58 -15.19
CA THR A 797 14.86 -6.41 -15.70
C THR A 797 15.51 -5.09 -15.29
N SER A 798 14.71 -4.12 -14.85
CA SER A 798 15.20 -2.79 -14.44
C SER A 798 15.60 -2.70 -12.98
N LEU A 799 15.19 -3.66 -12.14
CA LEU A 799 15.51 -3.71 -10.71
C LEU A 799 17.03 -3.69 -10.48
N LYS A 800 17.50 -2.71 -9.71
CA LYS A 800 18.89 -2.64 -9.25
C LYS A 800 19.10 -3.64 -8.11
N VAL A 801 19.95 -4.62 -8.35
CA VAL A 801 20.29 -5.67 -7.38
C VAL A 801 21.66 -5.39 -6.77
N GLY A 802 21.72 -5.27 -5.44
CA GLY A 802 22.93 -4.85 -4.74
C GLY A 802 22.87 -5.13 -3.25
N TYR A 803 23.91 -4.71 -2.52
CA TYR A 803 23.94 -4.73 -1.06
C TYR A 803 23.45 -3.39 -0.51
N PRO A 804 22.79 -3.34 0.65
CA PRO A 804 22.04 -2.17 1.09
C PRO A 804 22.87 -0.90 1.30
N GLN A 805 24.19 -0.99 1.53
CA GLN A 805 25.06 0.20 1.59
C GLN A 805 25.18 0.96 0.25
N ASP A 806 24.79 0.35 -0.88
CA ASP A 806 24.53 1.07 -2.13
C ASP A 806 23.07 1.55 -2.12
N PRO A 807 22.81 2.87 -2.00
CA PRO A 807 21.45 3.41 -1.90
C PRO A 807 20.60 3.09 -3.14
N THR A 808 21.22 2.84 -4.30
CA THR A 808 20.51 2.53 -5.55
C THR A 808 19.87 1.14 -5.53
N SER A 809 20.25 0.27 -4.58
CA SER A 809 19.73 -1.09 -4.44
C SER A 809 18.22 -1.11 -4.18
N GLN A 810 17.48 -1.78 -5.05
CA GLN A 810 16.03 -2.05 -4.92
C GLN A 810 15.74 -3.51 -4.56
N MET A 811 16.73 -4.40 -4.76
CA MET A 811 16.67 -5.79 -4.34
C MET A 811 17.97 -6.19 -3.66
N GLY A 812 17.88 -6.54 -2.38
CA GLY A 812 19.01 -7.03 -1.58
C GLY A 812 19.48 -8.45 -1.98
N PRO A 813 20.53 -8.97 -1.31
CA PRO A 813 20.95 -10.36 -1.44
C PRO A 813 19.95 -11.36 -0.85
N ILE A 814 20.05 -12.63 -1.27
CA ILE A 814 19.50 -13.73 -0.47
C ILE A 814 20.37 -13.97 0.80
N ILE A 815 19.76 -14.44 1.89
CA ILE A 815 20.39 -14.50 3.22
C ILE A 815 21.63 -15.42 3.25
N GLU A 816 21.58 -16.52 2.51
CA GLU A 816 22.63 -17.53 2.39
C GLU A 816 22.79 -17.95 0.92
N PRO A 817 23.96 -18.47 0.51
CA PRO A 817 24.17 -18.94 -0.86
C PRO A 817 23.16 -20.03 -1.26
N ALA A 818 22.51 -19.84 -2.42
CA ALA A 818 21.42 -20.70 -2.88
C ALA A 818 21.81 -22.19 -2.91
N LYS A 819 20.98 -23.03 -2.30
CA LYS A 819 21.14 -24.50 -2.23
C LYS A 819 19.78 -25.19 -2.41
N GLY A 820 19.81 -26.50 -2.67
CA GLY A 820 18.62 -27.36 -2.70
C GLY A 820 17.50 -26.81 -3.60
N LYS A 821 16.29 -26.68 -3.05
CA LYS A 821 15.09 -26.22 -3.76
C LYS A 821 15.26 -24.85 -4.42
N LEU A 822 15.90 -23.89 -3.74
CA LEU A 822 16.11 -22.54 -4.27
C LEU A 822 17.11 -22.55 -5.43
N LEU A 823 18.25 -23.25 -5.29
CA LEU A 823 19.23 -23.34 -6.38
C LEU A 823 18.62 -24.01 -7.63
N ASN A 824 17.82 -25.06 -7.44
CA ASN A 824 17.07 -25.68 -8.55
C ASN A 824 16.11 -24.68 -9.20
N ALA A 825 15.33 -23.93 -8.41
CA ALA A 825 14.42 -22.91 -8.93
C ALA A 825 15.11 -21.71 -9.60
N LEU A 826 16.38 -21.44 -9.31
CA LEU A 826 17.17 -20.38 -9.96
C LEU A 826 17.90 -20.85 -11.24
N THR A 827 18.11 -22.15 -11.41
CA THR A 827 18.99 -22.69 -12.47
C THR A 827 18.35 -23.73 -13.40
N THR A 828 17.20 -24.30 -13.02
CA THR A 828 16.58 -25.44 -13.70
C THR A 828 15.12 -25.15 -14.02
N LEU A 829 14.72 -25.37 -15.29
CA LEU A 829 13.35 -25.27 -15.77
C LEU A 829 12.63 -26.62 -15.71
N GLY A 830 11.32 -26.60 -15.47
CA GLY A 830 10.45 -27.77 -15.61
C GLY A 830 10.10 -28.08 -17.08
N GLU A 831 9.41 -29.19 -17.30
CA GLU A 831 8.95 -29.57 -18.64
C GLU A 831 7.97 -28.52 -19.21
N GLY A 832 8.29 -28.02 -20.41
CA GLY A 832 7.50 -26.98 -21.09
C GLY A 832 7.65 -25.58 -20.49
N GLU A 833 8.51 -25.39 -19.48
CA GLU A 833 8.84 -24.08 -18.92
C GLU A 833 9.97 -23.41 -19.72
N ASN A 834 9.94 -22.09 -19.84
CA ASN A 834 11.02 -21.29 -20.44
C ASN A 834 11.33 -20.06 -19.59
N TRP A 835 12.59 -19.63 -19.57
CA TRP A 835 12.95 -18.33 -19.03
C TRP A 835 12.41 -17.21 -19.92
N ALA A 836 11.80 -16.20 -19.31
CA ALA A 836 11.56 -14.88 -19.88
C ALA A 836 12.53 -13.84 -19.29
N VAL A 837 12.94 -14.03 -18.02
CA VAL A 837 14.17 -13.49 -17.44
C VAL A 837 14.88 -14.66 -16.75
N GLU A 838 16.15 -14.92 -17.11
CA GLU A 838 16.96 -15.98 -16.50
C GLU A 838 17.76 -15.42 -15.31
N PRO A 839 17.66 -16.01 -14.10
CA PRO A 839 18.48 -15.64 -12.96
C PRO A 839 19.97 -15.80 -13.24
N ARG A 840 20.76 -14.80 -12.85
CA ARG A 840 22.22 -14.86 -12.86
C ARG A 840 22.76 -14.56 -11.48
N LYS A 841 23.67 -15.41 -10.99
CA LYS A 841 24.56 -15.11 -9.86
C LYS A 841 25.42 -13.90 -10.24
N LEU A 842 25.38 -12.85 -9.43
CA LEU A 842 26.02 -11.57 -9.76
C LEU A 842 27.41 -11.41 -9.14
N ASP A 843 27.73 -12.19 -8.11
CA ASP A 843 28.98 -12.08 -7.35
C ASP A 843 29.52 -13.46 -6.90
N ASP A 844 30.69 -13.48 -6.25
CA ASP A 844 31.30 -14.72 -5.75
C ASP A 844 30.83 -15.15 -4.37
N SER A 845 30.08 -14.33 -3.63
CA SER A 845 29.42 -14.79 -2.39
C SER A 845 28.33 -15.82 -2.67
N GLY A 846 27.72 -15.79 -3.87
CA GLY A 846 26.57 -16.61 -4.23
C GLY A 846 25.27 -16.16 -3.58
N ARG A 847 25.26 -14.98 -2.94
CA ARG A 847 24.10 -14.33 -2.33
C ARG A 847 23.46 -13.26 -3.23
N LEU A 848 24.19 -12.62 -4.14
CA LEU A 848 23.55 -11.73 -5.11
C LEU A 848 23.06 -12.52 -6.33
N TRP A 849 21.76 -12.45 -6.59
CA TRP A 849 21.10 -13.07 -7.74
C TRP A 849 20.17 -12.06 -8.41
N SER A 850 20.22 -11.98 -9.73
CA SER A 850 19.21 -11.25 -10.50
C SER A 850 17.88 -12.00 -10.53
N PRO A 851 16.74 -11.29 -10.64
CA PRO A 851 15.41 -11.89 -10.57
C PRO A 851 15.11 -12.81 -11.77
N GLY A 852 14.35 -13.88 -11.52
CA GLY A 852 13.89 -14.82 -12.53
C GLY A 852 12.41 -14.73 -12.83
N VAL A 853 12.05 -14.84 -14.10
CA VAL A 853 10.65 -15.01 -14.54
C VAL A 853 10.58 -16.19 -15.51
N ARG A 854 9.87 -17.25 -15.13
CA ARG A 854 9.63 -18.42 -16.00
C ARG A 854 8.19 -18.45 -16.49
N TYR A 855 8.00 -18.71 -17.77
CA TYR A 855 6.68 -18.95 -18.40
C TYR A 855 6.45 -20.45 -18.58
N GLY A 856 5.19 -20.85 -18.71
CA GLY A 856 4.79 -22.22 -19.02
C GLY A 856 4.59 -23.12 -17.80
N VAL A 857 4.68 -22.58 -16.58
CA VAL A 857 4.49 -23.34 -15.33
C VAL A 857 3.12 -24.03 -15.35
N LYS A 858 3.13 -25.36 -15.27
CA LYS A 858 1.92 -26.19 -15.34
C LYS A 858 1.29 -26.41 -13.97
N ARG A 859 -0.04 -26.50 -13.94
CA ARG A 859 -0.81 -26.95 -12.78
C ARG A 859 -0.30 -28.31 -12.31
N GLY A 860 0.06 -28.41 -11.03
CA GLY A 860 0.63 -29.60 -10.42
C GLY A 860 2.13 -29.82 -10.68
N SER A 861 2.83 -28.90 -11.35
CA SER A 861 4.29 -29.01 -11.52
C SER A 861 5.03 -28.81 -10.18
N TYR A 862 6.30 -29.22 -10.15
CA TYR A 862 7.19 -28.95 -9.01
C TYR A 862 7.24 -27.45 -8.66
N PHE A 863 7.30 -26.57 -9.66
CA PHE A 863 7.32 -25.13 -9.44
C PHE A 863 5.98 -24.58 -8.94
N HIS A 864 4.84 -25.15 -9.36
CA HIS A 864 3.52 -24.78 -8.83
C HIS A 864 3.39 -25.12 -7.34
N LEU A 865 3.81 -26.32 -6.94
CA LEU A 865 3.54 -26.86 -5.59
C LEU A 865 4.64 -26.62 -4.55
N THR A 866 5.86 -26.24 -4.95
CA THR A 866 6.99 -26.05 -4.02
C THR A 866 7.30 -24.57 -3.74
N GLU A 867 7.38 -24.20 -2.46
CA GLU A 867 7.86 -22.90 -2.00
C GLU A 867 9.40 -22.84 -2.04
N PHE A 868 9.96 -21.73 -2.53
CA PHE A 868 11.41 -21.59 -2.81
C PHE A 868 12.11 -20.48 -2.03
N PHE A 869 11.38 -19.46 -1.56
CA PHE A 869 11.89 -18.36 -0.74
C PHE A 869 13.08 -17.60 -1.34
N GLY A 870 12.90 -17.08 -2.56
CA GLY A 870 13.92 -16.33 -3.28
C GLY A 870 13.38 -15.69 -4.57
N PRO A 871 14.23 -15.03 -5.37
CA PRO A 871 13.78 -14.07 -6.39
C PRO A 871 13.40 -14.77 -7.71
N VAL A 872 12.32 -15.56 -7.70
CA VAL A 872 11.83 -16.28 -8.87
C VAL A 872 10.29 -16.33 -8.94
N LEU A 873 9.74 -15.82 -10.05
CA LEU A 873 8.32 -15.79 -10.36
C LEU A 873 7.96 -16.83 -11.44
N GLY A 874 6.90 -17.60 -11.21
CA GLY A 874 6.30 -18.50 -12.21
C GLY A 874 5.02 -17.93 -12.82
N VAL A 875 4.97 -17.87 -14.15
CA VAL A 875 3.76 -17.48 -14.89
C VAL A 875 2.99 -18.72 -15.32
N MET A 876 1.77 -18.82 -14.80
CA MET A 876 0.77 -19.83 -15.11
C MET A 876 -0.36 -19.23 -15.95
N THR A 877 -1.14 -20.10 -16.60
CA THR A 877 -2.29 -19.72 -17.43
C THR A 877 -3.50 -20.55 -17.05
N ALA A 878 -4.69 -19.94 -17.05
CA ALA A 878 -5.97 -20.60 -16.84
C ALA A 878 -6.99 -20.10 -17.87
N ASP A 879 -7.91 -20.96 -18.31
CA ASP A 879 -8.94 -20.56 -19.28
C ASP A 879 -10.05 -19.73 -18.62
N THR A 880 -10.33 -19.97 -17.33
CA THR A 880 -11.37 -19.27 -16.55
C THR A 880 -10.89 -18.84 -15.16
N LEU A 881 -11.66 -17.95 -14.52
CA LEU A 881 -11.39 -17.52 -13.15
C LEU A 881 -11.54 -18.68 -12.16
N GLU A 882 -12.54 -19.54 -12.36
CA GLU A 882 -12.79 -20.73 -11.53
C GLU A 882 -11.63 -21.72 -11.62
N GLU A 883 -11.03 -21.90 -12.80
CA GLU A 883 -9.81 -22.69 -12.94
C GLU A 883 -8.62 -22.02 -12.23
N ALA A 884 -8.44 -20.71 -12.37
CA ALA A 884 -7.37 -19.99 -11.68
C ALA A 884 -7.47 -20.09 -10.15
N ILE A 885 -8.69 -19.96 -9.61
CA ILE A 885 -8.99 -20.20 -8.19
C ILE A 885 -8.69 -21.65 -7.81
N ALA A 886 -9.06 -22.62 -8.65
CA ALA A 886 -8.79 -24.04 -8.39
C ALA A 886 -7.28 -24.39 -8.47
N ILE A 887 -6.49 -23.67 -9.29
CA ILE A 887 -5.02 -23.74 -9.31
C ILE A 887 -4.44 -23.17 -8.02
N GLN A 888 -4.89 -21.99 -7.60
CA GLN A 888 -4.44 -21.32 -6.38
C GLN A 888 -4.80 -22.11 -5.12
N ASN A 889 -6.03 -22.64 -5.04
CA ASN A 889 -6.50 -23.44 -3.91
C ASN A 889 -5.90 -24.86 -3.83
N GLN A 890 -5.36 -25.41 -4.92
CA GLN A 890 -4.69 -26.72 -4.91
C GLN A 890 -3.38 -26.71 -4.11
N ILE A 891 -2.82 -25.54 -3.85
CA ILE A 891 -1.63 -25.33 -3.05
C ILE A 891 -1.94 -25.68 -1.57
N GLU A 892 -1.03 -26.42 -0.91
CA GLU A 892 -1.19 -26.85 0.50
C GLU A 892 -1.06 -25.71 1.52
N TYR A 893 -0.66 -24.54 1.06
CA TYR A 893 -0.52 -23.29 1.80
C TYR A 893 -1.68 -22.35 1.50
N GLY A 894 -1.96 -21.42 2.42
CA GLY A 894 -3.08 -20.49 2.35
C GLY A 894 -2.80 -19.17 3.05
N LEU A 895 -1.64 -18.57 2.80
CA LEU A 895 -1.21 -17.35 3.47
C LEU A 895 -1.75 -16.09 2.78
N THR A 896 -1.16 -15.67 1.66
CA THR A 896 -1.64 -14.51 0.88
C THR A 896 -2.19 -14.91 -0.49
N ALA A 897 -3.19 -14.17 -0.96
CA ALA A 897 -3.78 -14.33 -2.29
C ALA A 897 -4.15 -12.96 -2.88
N GLY A 898 -3.81 -12.74 -4.15
CA GLY A 898 -4.14 -11.51 -4.87
C GLY A 898 -5.09 -11.72 -6.05
N LEU A 899 -5.94 -10.73 -6.31
CA LEU A 899 -6.75 -10.61 -7.53
C LEU A 899 -6.59 -9.21 -8.15
N HIS A 900 -6.24 -9.15 -9.43
CA HIS A 900 -6.47 -7.97 -10.26
C HIS A 900 -7.67 -8.19 -11.18
N SER A 901 -8.72 -7.39 -10.94
CA SER A 901 -9.94 -7.31 -11.75
C SER A 901 -10.71 -6.02 -11.42
N LEU A 902 -11.29 -5.38 -12.42
CA LEU A 902 -12.23 -4.27 -12.29
C LEU A 902 -13.70 -4.74 -12.50
N ASN A 903 -13.98 -6.03 -12.28
CA ASN A 903 -15.33 -6.61 -12.42
C ASN A 903 -15.85 -7.14 -11.07
N THR A 904 -16.96 -6.58 -10.58
CA THR A 904 -17.56 -6.92 -9.28
C THR A 904 -17.97 -8.40 -9.16
N ASP A 905 -18.45 -9.03 -10.24
CA ASP A 905 -18.85 -10.45 -10.20
C ASP A 905 -17.63 -11.37 -10.02
N GLU A 906 -16.52 -11.08 -10.72
CA GLU A 906 -15.23 -11.76 -10.59
C GLU A 906 -14.65 -11.59 -9.17
N LEU A 907 -14.78 -10.40 -8.58
CA LEU A 907 -14.42 -10.14 -7.17
C LEU A 907 -15.26 -10.99 -6.21
N GLY A 908 -16.58 -11.04 -6.38
CA GLY A 908 -17.47 -11.82 -5.53
C GLY A 908 -17.18 -13.31 -5.56
N VAL A 909 -17.07 -13.90 -6.76
CA VAL A 909 -16.73 -15.32 -6.96
C VAL A 909 -15.40 -15.66 -6.29
N TRP A 910 -14.38 -14.81 -6.46
CA TRP A 910 -13.08 -15.02 -5.84
C TRP A 910 -13.15 -14.90 -4.31
N LEU A 911 -13.76 -13.84 -3.77
CA LEU A 911 -13.90 -13.60 -2.32
C LEU A 911 -14.63 -14.72 -1.58
N ASP A 912 -15.59 -15.40 -2.21
CA ASP A 912 -16.32 -16.49 -1.56
C ASP A 912 -15.62 -17.85 -1.60
N THR A 913 -14.72 -18.07 -2.58
CA THR A 913 -14.16 -19.39 -2.87
C THR A 913 -12.65 -19.52 -2.64
N ILE A 914 -11.92 -18.41 -2.52
CA ILE A 914 -10.47 -18.41 -2.27
C ILE A 914 -10.13 -18.89 -0.84
N GLN A 915 -9.10 -19.73 -0.73
CA GLN A 915 -8.67 -20.35 0.54
C GLN A 915 -7.33 -19.79 1.02
N ALA A 916 -7.32 -18.53 1.43
CA ALA A 916 -6.18 -17.88 2.06
C ALA A 916 -6.61 -16.93 3.20
N GLY A 917 -5.72 -16.73 4.18
CA GLY A 917 -5.99 -15.88 5.35
C GLY A 917 -5.89 -14.37 5.07
N ASN A 918 -5.05 -13.94 4.12
CA ASN A 918 -4.89 -12.54 3.73
C ASN A 918 -5.18 -12.37 2.23
N LEU A 919 -6.23 -11.62 1.90
CA LEU A 919 -6.71 -11.37 0.55
C LEU A 919 -6.42 -9.92 0.13
N TYR A 920 -5.97 -9.71 -1.10
CA TYR A 920 -5.66 -8.40 -1.64
C TYR A 920 -6.29 -8.22 -3.03
N ILE A 921 -6.91 -7.07 -3.27
CA ILE A 921 -7.60 -6.79 -4.54
C ILE A 921 -7.11 -5.47 -5.14
N ASN A 922 -6.64 -5.55 -6.38
CA ASN A 922 -6.05 -4.45 -7.16
C ASN A 922 -4.89 -3.72 -6.44
N ARG A 923 -4.04 -4.50 -5.75
CA ARG A 923 -2.78 -4.08 -5.11
C ARG A 923 -1.86 -5.28 -4.92
N GLY A 924 -0.58 -5.03 -4.61
CA GLY A 924 0.38 -6.06 -4.19
C GLY A 924 -0.03 -6.82 -2.92
N ILE A 925 0.53 -8.03 -2.75
CA ILE A 925 0.14 -9.00 -1.70
C ILE A 925 1.10 -9.06 -0.49
N THR A 926 1.98 -8.06 -0.35
CA THR A 926 2.99 -7.98 0.74
C THR A 926 2.95 -6.61 1.41
N GLY A 927 3.52 -6.49 2.62
CA GLY A 927 3.40 -5.27 3.42
C GLY A 927 2.06 -5.19 4.13
N ALA A 928 1.73 -6.24 4.88
CA ALA A 928 0.58 -6.21 5.78
C ALA A 928 0.90 -5.30 6.96
N ILE A 929 -0.02 -4.41 7.30
CA ILE A 929 0.10 -3.44 8.39
C ILE A 929 -0.75 -3.94 9.56
N VAL A 930 -0.21 -3.84 10.78
CA VAL A 930 -0.87 -4.21 12.04
C VAL A 930 -2.23 -3.52 12.15
N GLN A 931 -3.22 -4.22 12.70
CA GLN A 931 -4.65 -3.86 12.69
C GLN A 931 -5.29 -3.82 11.28
N ARG A 932 -4.66 -3.19 10.27
CA ARG A 932 -5.25 -2.98 8.94
C ARG A 932 -5.43 -4.30 8.19
N GLN A 933 -4.39 -5.12 8.08
CA GLN A 933 -4.47 -6.45 7.47
C GLN A 933 -3.87 -7.52 8.39
N PRO A 934 -4.55 -7.88 9.51
CA PRO A 934 -4.02 -8.85 10.46
C PRO A 934 -3.50 -10.11 9.77
N PHE A 935 -2.26 -10.46 10.08
CA PHE A 935 -1.47 -11.35 9.24
C PHE A 935 -1.45 -12.77 9.79
N GLY A 936 -1.78 -13.74 8.93
CA GLY A 936 -1.69 -15.15 9.26
C GLY A 936 -2.49 -16.03 8.32
N GLY A 937 -2.04 -17.27 8.16
CA GLY A 937 -2.50 -18.15 7.08
C GLY A 937 -3.53 -19.20 7.45
N TRP A 938 -3.97 -19.96 6.43
CA TRP A 938 -4.74 -21.20 6.56
C TRP A 938 -3.92 -22.38 6.04
N LYS A 939 -4.42 -23.62 6.24
CA LYS A 939 -3.76 -24.87 5.82
C LYS A 939 -2.34 -24.96 6.41
N LYS A 940 -1.31 -25.42 5.66
CA LYS A 940 0.08 -25.50 6.13
C LYS A 940 0.77 -24.13 6.36
N SER A 941 0.06 -23.01 6.23
CA SER A 941 0.59 -21.67 6.59
C SER A 941 0.31 -21.28 8.04
N ALA A 942 -0.46 -22.08 8.80
CA ALA A 942 -0.65 -21.87 10.23
C ALA A 942 -0.68 -23.20 11.01
N VAL A 943 -0.25 -23.15 12.27
CA VAL A 943 -0.25 -24.26 13.23
C VAL A 943 -0.82 -23.77 14.56
N GLY A 944 -1.64 -24.60 15.22
CA GLY A 944 -2.31 -24.23 16.46
C GLY A 944 -3.59 -23.44 16.21
N ALA A 945 -3.83 -22.38 16.98
CA ALA A 945 -5.12 -21.66 16.97
C ALA A 945 -5.41 -20.93 15.64
N GLY A 946 -4.40 -20.56 14.85
CA GLY A 946 -4.59 -19.82 13.59
C GLY A 946 -5.21 -18.43 13.77
N THR A 947 -4.99 -17.80 14.93
CA THR A 947 -5.26 -16.39 15.19
C THR A 947 -4.12 -15.54 14.64
N LYS A 948 -4.45 -14.43 13.99
CA LYS A 948 -3.53 -13.60 13.22
C LYS A 948 -2.71 -12.65 14.07
N ALA A 949 -1.43 -12.53 13.77
CA ALA A 949 -0.58 -11.49 14.33
C ALA A 949 -1.13 -10.10 13.96
N GLY A 950 -1.16 -9.19 14.94
CA GLY A 950 -1.72 -7.85 14.79
C GLY A 950 -3.25 -7.84 14.65
N GLY A 951 -3.91 -8.96 14.95
CA GLY A 951 -5.35 -9.12 15.00
C GLY A 951 -5.91 -9.18 16.42
N PRO A 952 -7.24 -9.01 16.57
CA PRO A 952 -7.88 -8.86 17.89
C PRO A 952 -7.83 -10.11 18.77
N ASN A 953 -7.52 -11.29 18.21
CA ASN A 953 -7.52 -12.57 18.93
C ASN A 953 -6.13 -13.14 19.24
N TYR A 954 -5.04 -12.51 18.80
CA TYR A 954 -3.72 -13.12 18.91
C TYR A 954 -3.35 -13.51 20.35
N LEU A 955 -3.64 -12.63 21.32
CA LEU A 955 -3.31 -12.88 22.73
C LEU A 955 -4.17 -13.99 23.36
N ALA A 956 -5.38 -14.24 22.86
CA ALA A 956 -6.30 -15.22 23.44
C ALA A 956 -5.80 -16.67 23.35
N GLY A 957 -4.84 -16.96 22.45
CA GLY A 957 -4.15 -18.25 22.34
C GLY A 957 -2.86 -18.39 23.16
N LEU A 958 -2.39 -17.30 23.80
CA LEU A 958 -1.10 -17.24 24.52
C LEU A 958 -1.22 -17.55 26.02
N GLY A 959 -2.35 -18.12 26.42
CA GLY A 959 -2.62 -18.64 27.75
C GLY A 959 -3.78 -19.62 27.69
N ASP A 960 -4.39 -19.88 28.83
CA ASP A 960 -5.61 -20.68 28.97
C ASP A 960 -6.77 -19.81 29.51
N TRP A 961 -7.96 -20.38 29.59
CA TRP A 961 -9.17 -19.69 30.05
C TRP A 961 -9.90 -20.55 31.07
N THR A 962 -10.41 -19.92 32.13
CA THR A 962 -11.35 -20.53 33.09
C THR A 962 -12.71 -19.87 33.00
N SER A 963 -13.78 -20.58 33.34
CA SER A 963 -15.14 -20.04 33.26
C SER A 963 -15.41 -19.02 34.38
N ALA A 964 -16.10 -17.94 34.03
CA ALA A 964 -16.75 -17.03 34.97
C ALA A 964 -18.26 -16.96 34.65
N GLU A 965 -19.05 -16.33 35.51
CA GLU A 965 -20.46 -16.07 35.22
C GLU A 965 -20.58 -14.91 34.23
N SER A 966 -21.30 -15.09 33.11
CA SER A 966 -21.55 -14.00 32.15
C SER A 966 -22.60 -13.04 32.70
N THR A 967 -22.21 -11.78 32.86
CA THR A 967 -23.06 -10.69 33.37
C THR A 967 -24.02 -10.15 32.31
N HIS A 968 -23.66 -10.24 31.03
CA HIS A 968 -24.48 -9.72 29.92
C HIS A 968 -25.33 -10.80 29.22
N GLY A 969 -24.89 -12.06 29.21
CA GLY A 969 -25.54 -13.14 28.45
C GLY A 969 -27.01 -13.37 28.82
N ALA A 970 -27.34 -13.25 30.11
CA ALA A 970 -28.72 -13.40 30.62
C ALA A 970 -29.71 -12.42 29.96
N ALA A 971 -29.28 -11.19 29.68
CA ALA A 971 -30.14 -10.14 29.13
C ALA A 971 -30.33 -10.26 27.62
N ALA A 972 -29.37 -10.85 26.91
CA ALA A 972 -29.44 -11.07 25.47
C ALA A 972 -30.37 -12.24 25.09
N GLY A 973 -30.28 -13.35 25.85
CA GLY A 973 -31.04 -14.57 25.59
C GLY A 973 -30.72 -15.23 24.24
N ILE A 974 -31.45 -16.33 23.94
CA ILE A 974 -31.17 -17.16 22.76
C ILE A 974 -32.07 -16.76 21.59
N ALA A 975 -31.56 -15.91 20.69
CA ALA A 975 -32.30 -15.51 19.48
C ALA A 975 -32.36 -16.62 18.40
N ASN A 976 -31.36 -17.50 18.35
CA ASN A 976 -31.23 -18.50 17.28
C ASN A 976 -32.08 -19.76 17.57
N ARG A 977 -33.12 -20.01 16.75
CA ARG A 977 -34.02 -21.17 16.90
C ARG A 977 -33.34 -22.54 16.81
N ARG A 978 -32.20 -22.67 16.11
CA ARG A 978 -31.44 -23.94 16.06
C ARG A 978 -30.75 -24.20 17.39
N VAL A 979 -30.20 -23.14 17.99
CA VAL A 979 -29.58 -23.19 19.32
C VAL A 979 -30.62 -23.43 20.42
N GLN A 980 -31.76 -22.73 20.39
CA GLN A 980 -32.86 -22.94 21.36
C GLN A 980 -33.33 -24.41 21.40
N ARG A 981 -33.45 -25.06 20.22
CA ARG A 981 -33.82 -26.48 20.12
C ARG A 981 -32.84 -27.43 20.83
N LEU A 982 -31.56 -27.08 20.93
CA LEU A 982 -30.57 -27.87 21.67
C LEU A 982 -30.84 -27.77 23.18
N VAL A 983 -31.14 -26.57 23.69
CA VAL A 983 -31.48 -26.32 25.10
C VAL A 983 -32.79 -27.02 25.47
N ASP A 984 -33.84 -26.84 24.67
CA ASP A 984 -35.15 -27.47 24.88
C ASP A 984 -35.04 -29.00 25.02
N ALA A 985 -34.14 -29.62 24.24
CA ALA A 985 -33.92 -31.06 24.22
C ALA A 985 -33.14 -31.63 25.42
N VAL A 986 -32.57 -30.77 26.29
CA VAL A 986 -31.89 -31.18 27.54
C VAL A 986 -32.47 -30.52 28.80
N LYS A 987 -33.44 -29.62 28.67
CA LYS A 987 -34.03 -28.87 29.80
C LYS A 987 -34.68 -29.74 30.89
N GLY A 988 -35.06 -30.98 30.55
CA GLY A 988 -35.55 -31.98 31.52
C GLY A 988 -34.47 -32.85 32.16
N GLU A 989 -33.23 -32.81 31.64
CA GLU A 989 -32.08 -33.61 32.08
C GLU A 989 -31.07 -32.78 32.90
N LEU A 990 -31.16 -31.45 32.85
CA LEU A 990 -30.29 -30.52 33.57
C LEU A 990 -30.94 -29.98 34.85
N SER A 991 -30.11 -29.53 35.80
CA SER A 991 -30.61 -28.77 36.94
C SER A 991 -31.10 -27.39 36.51
N ALA A 992 -31.89 -26.71 37.36
CA ALA A 992 -32.32 -25.34 37.09
C ALA A 992 -31.13 -24.37 36.94
N ALA A 993 -30.11 -24.51 37.78
CA ALA A 993 -28.90 -23.69 37.72
C ALA A 993 -28.04 -23.99 36.48
N ASP A 994 -27.95 -25.26 36.05
CA ASP A 994 -27.25 -25.62 34.81
C ASP A 994 -27.99 -25.16 33.56
N THR A 995 -29.33 -25.15 33.61
CA THR A 995 -30.17 -24.59 32.55
C THR A 995 -29.97 -23.08 32.45
N GLU A 996 -29.95 -22.36 33.57
CA GLU A 996 -29.72 -20.92 33.61
C GLU A 996 -28.32 -20.56 33.10
N ALA A 997 -27.27 -21.26 33.57
CA ALA A 997 -25.89 -21.06 33.09
C ALA A 997 -25.75 -21.36 31.58
N LEU A 998 -26.41 -22.40 31.07
CA LEU A 998 -26.46 -22.71 29.64
C LEU A 998 -27.18 -21.61 28.84
N GLU A 999 -28.32 -21.11 29.35
CA GLU A 999 -29.08 -20.04 28.70
C GLU A 999 -28.30 -18.71 28.70
N ARG A 1000 -27.55 -18.39 29.76
CA ARG A 1000 -26.61 -17.25 29.79
C ARG A 1000 -25.48 -17.39 28.78
N ALA A 1001 -24.77 -18.52 28.77
CA ALA A 1001 -23.63 -18.74 27.89
C ALA A 1001 -24.02 -18.62 26.41
N LEU A 1002 -25.18 -19.17 26.03
CA LEU A 1002 -25.71 -19.09 24.67
C LEU A 1002 -26.25 -17.68 24.32
N GLY A 1003 -26.61 -16.88 25.32
CA GLY A 1003 -26.85 -15.44 25.15
C GLY A 1003 -25.55 -14.64 24.96
N SER A 1004 -24.47 -15.02 25.64
CA SER A 1004 -23.12 -14.46 25.42
C SER A 1004 -22.60 -14.79 24.01
N ASP A 1005 -22.84 -16.00 23.51
CA ASP A 1005 -22.59 -16.38 22.12
C ASP A 1005 -23.37 -15.47 21.15
N ALA A 1006 -24.64 -15.17 21.44
CA ALA A 1006 -25.47 -14.30 20.60
C ALA A 1006 -24.94 -12.85 20.55
N LEU A 1007 -24.45 -12.31 21.66
CA LEU A 1007 -23.76 -11.01 21.71
C LEU A 1007 -22.45 -11.05 20.92
N ALA A 1008 -21.58 -12.02 21.17
CA ALA A 1008 -20.30 -12.15 20.47
C ALA A 1008 -20.48 -12.32 18.95
N TRP A 1009 -21.56 -12.98 18.51
CA TRP A 1009 -21.92 -13.06 17.10
C TRP A 1009 -22.42 -11.73 16.53
N ALA A 1010 -23.27 -10.99 17.25
CA ALA A 1010 -23.76 -9.69 16.79
C ALA A 1010 -22.64 -8.64 16.72
N ASP A 1011 -21.79 -8.59 17.75
CA ASP A 1011 -20.82 -7.51 17.94
C ASP A 1011 -19.49 -7.77 17.26
N GLU A 1012 -19.06 -9.03 17.08
CA GLU A 1012 -17.72 -9.38 16.57
C GLU A 1012 -17.75 -10.37 15.41
N PHE A 1013 -18.27 -11.58 15.61
CA PHE A 1013 -18.00 -12.71 14.70
C PHE A 1013 -18.90 -12.76 13.45
N GLY A 1014 -20.14 -12.27 13.56
CA GLY A 1014 -21.13 -12.27 12.48
C GLY A 1014 -21.10 -11.04 11.58
N THR A 1015 -20.17 -10.10 11.80
CA THR A 1015 -20.03 -8.88 10.99
C THR A 1015 -18.64 -8.78 10.34
N ALA A 1016 -18.62 -8.33 9.08
CA ALA A 1016 -17.40 -7.90 8.42
C ALA A 1016 -17.16 -6.42 8.77
N LYS A 1017 -15.92 -6.06 9.13
CA LYS A 1017 -15.60 -4.72 9.66
C LYS A 1017 -14.47 -4.09 8.88
N ASP A 1018 -14.67 -2.88 8.37
CA ASP A 1018 -13.53 -2.03 7.97
C ASP A 1018 -12.83 -1.52 9.23
N VAL A 1019 -11.65 -2.09 9.52
CA VAL A 1019 -10.91 -1.86 10.77
C VAL A 1019 -9.99 -0.64 10.72
N SER A 1020 -9.72 -0.08 9.53
CA SER A 1020 -8.88 1.12 9.38
C SER A 1020 -9.61 2.33 8.77
N LYS A 1021 -10.69 2.12 8.01
CA LYS A 1021 -11.56 3.19 7.45
C LYS A 1021 -10.80 4.24 6.63
N LEU A 1022 -9.78 3.81 5.87
CA LEU A 1022 -8.99 4.70 5.03
C LEU A 1022 -9.80 5.10 3.78
N SER A 1023 -9.60 6.31 3.28
CA SER A 1023 -10.28 6.75 2.04
C SER A 1023 -9.71 6.06 0.79
N ALA A 1024 -8.41 5.72 0.83
CA ALA A 1024 -7.71 5.05 -0.25
C ALA A 1024 -7.92 3.52 -0.30
N GLU A 1025 -8.29 2.89 0.82
CA GLU A 1025 -8.23 1.44 0.98
C GLU A 1025 -9.21 0.91 2.02
N ARG A 1026 -10.03 -0.06 1.62
CA ARG A 1026 -10.93 -0.76 2.54
C ARG A 1026 -10.23 -1.99 3.10
N ASN A 1027 -10.22 -2.09 4.41
CA ASN A 1027 -9.50 -3.13 5.13
C ASN A 1027 -10.48 -3.92 5.98
N ILE A 1028 -11.09 -4.93 5.34
CA ILE A 1028 -12.17 -5.71 5.90
C ILE A 1028 -11.61 -6.89 6.69
N PHE A 1029 -11.86 -6.91 7.98
CA PHE A 1029 -11.64 -8.07 8.84
C PHE A 1029 -12.96 -8.84 9.00
N ARG A 1030 -12.93 -10.16 8.75
CA ARG A 1030 -14.12 -11.03 8.85
C ARG A 1030 -13.76 -12.43 9.33
N TYR A 1031 -14.77 -13.17 9.77
CA TYR A 1031 -14.64 -14.56 10.18
C TYR A 1031 -15.32 -15.51 9.17
N ARG A 1032 -14.78 -16.73 9.00
CA ARG A 1032 -15.34 -17.78 8.14
C ARG A 1032 -15.43 -19.08 8.94
N ALA A 1033 -16.58 -19.75 8.88
CA ALA A 1033 -16.79 -21.03 9.57
C ALA A 1033 -15.93 -22.15 8.95
N LEU A 1034 -15.53 -23.12 9.78
CA LEU A 1034 -14.80 -24.31 9.33
C LEU A 1034 -15.26 -25.59 10.05
N PRO A 1035 -14.92 -26.79 9.55
CA PRO A 1035 -15.25 -28.05 10.20
C PRO A 1035 -14.55 -28.25 11.55
N VAL A 1036 -15.31 -28.64 12.58
CA VAL A 1036 -14.79 -28.92 13.93
C VAL A 1036 -15.36 -30.22 14.48
N THR A 1037 -14.50 -31.04 15.09
CA THR A 1037 -14.95 -32.17 15.92
C THR A 1037 -15.03 -31.73 17.38
N VAL A 1038 -16.20 -31.90 18.01
CA VAL A 1038 -16.38 -31.68 19.45
C VAL A 1038 -16.31 -33.05 20.15
N ARG A 1039 -15.39 -33.19 21.11
CA ARG A 1039 -15.28 -34.40 21.97
C ARG A 1039 -15.73 -34.05 23.37
N LEU A 1040 -16.72 -34.78 23.90
CA LEU A 1040 -17.03 -34.83 25.32
C LEU A 1040 -16.37 -36.06 25.94
N SER A 1041 -15.43 -35.87 26.86
CA SER A 1041 -14.76 -36.97 27.56
C SER A 1041 -15.61 -37.64 28.64
N ASP A 1042 -15.13 -38.77 29.16
CA ASP A 1042 -15.89 -39.64 30.05
C ASP A 1042 -16.18 -38.94 31.39
N GLY A 1043 -17.45 -38.85 31.78
CA GLY A 1043 -17.90 -38.22 33.03
C GLY A 1043 -18.11 -36.70 32.99
N GLU A 1044 -17.79 -36.03 31.88
CA GLU A 1044 -18.03 -34.59 31.71
C GLU A 1044 -19.54 -34.26 31.57
N PRO A 1045 -19.99 -33.08 32.03
CA PRO A 1045 -21.41 -32.77 32.13
C PRO A 1045 -22.03 -32.44 30.78
N LEU A 1046 -23.22 -32.99 30.52
CA LEU A 1046 -23.96 -32.79 29.26
C LEU A 1046 -24.15 -31.31 28.88
N ARG A 1047 -24.28 -30.42 29.87
CA ARG A 1047 -24.38 -28.97 29.67
C ARG A 1047 -23.22 -28.40 28.84
N ALA A 1048 -22.00 -28.91 29.05
CA ALA A 1048 -20.80 -28.42 28.39
C ALA A 1048 -20.81 -28.78 26.89
N LEU A 1049 -21.18 -30.02 26.56
CA LEU A 1049 -21.40 -30.42 25.17
C LEU A 1049 -22.45 -29.56 24.47
N VAL A 1050 -23.61 -29.34 25.11
CA VAL A 1050 -24.70 -28.55 24.51
C VAL A 1050 -24.30 -27.08 24.33
N ARG A 1051 -23.58 -26.50 25.29
CA ARG A 1051 -23.03 -25.14 25.21
C ARG A 1051 -22.07 -24.98 24.03
N THR A 1052 -21.10 -25.88 23.89
CA THR A 1052 -20.05 -25.79 22.88
C THR A 1052 -20.59 -26.14 21.48
N VAL A 1053 -21.52 -27.10 21.37
CA VAL A 1053 -22.26 -27.34 20.12
C VAL A 1053 -23.15 -26.15 19.76
N GLY A 1054 -23.74 -25.47 20.75
CA GLY A 1054 -24.51 -24.24 20.54
C GLY A 1054 -23.70 -23.12 19.88
N ALA A 1055 -22.48 -22.86 20.37
CA ALA A 1055 -21.53 -21.93 19.75
C ALA A 1055 -21.24 -22.30 18.29
N GLY A 1056 -20.89 -23.56 18.03
CA GLY A 1056 -20.61 -24.03 16.66
C GLY A 1056 -21.81 -23.95 15.72
N VAL A 1057 -23.02 -24.22 16.22
CA VAL A 1057 -24.28 -24.09 15.46
C VAL A 1057 -24.64 -22.63 15.19
N LEU A 1058 -24.34 -21.71 16.11
CA LEU A 1058 -24.50 -20.28 15.87
C LEU A 1058 -23.48 -19.76 14.84
N ALA A 1059 -22.23 -20.20 14.95
CA ALA A 1059 -21.15 -19.89 14.01
C ALA A 1059 -21.37 -20.46 12.59
N GLY A 1060 -22.32 -21.39 12.42
CA GLY A 1060 -22.57 -22.06 11.15
C GLY A 1060 -21.50 -23.09 10.76
N ALA A 1061 -20.71 -23.56 11.73
CA ALA A 1061 -19.65 -24.54 11.50
C ALA A 1061 -20.22 -25.93 11.19
N PRO A 1062 -19.64 -26.68 10.22
CA PRO A 1062 -19.87 -28.11 10.09
C PRO A 1062 -19.33 -28.84 11.33
N LEU A 1063 -20.20 -29.51 12.08
CA LEU A 1063 -19.82 -30.19 13.33
C LEU A 1063 -19.83 -31.71 13.20
N THR A 1064 -18.98 -32.36 14.00
CA THR A 1064 -19.10 -33.79 14.34
C THR A 1064 -18.93 -33.93 15.85
N VAL A 1065 -19.70 -34.79 16.49
CA VAL A 1065 -19.66 -35.01 17.94
C VAL A 1065 -19.19 -36.43 18.25
N SER A 1066 -18.20 -36.54 19.13
CA SER A 1066 -17.85 -37.79 19.83
C SER A 1066 -18.15 -37.60 21.32
N SER A 1067 -18.77 -38.60 21.96
CA SER A 1067 -19.15 -38.50 23.37
C SER A 1067 -18.84 -39.78 24.15
N GLY A 1068 -18.24 -39.61 25.34
CA GLY A 1068 -18.02 -40.66 26.33
C GLY A 1068 -19.27 -41.18 27.04
N VAL A 1069 -20.42 -40.52 26.84
CA VAL A 1069 -21.70 -40.87 27.46
C VAL A 1069 -22.81 -40.99 26.43
N GLU A 1070 -23.81 -41.84 26.70
CA GLU A 1070 -24.97 -41.96 25.82
C GLU A 1070 -25.83 -40.69 25.92
N LEU A 1071 -26.10 -40.04 24.77
CA LEU A 1071 -26.85 -38.79 24.74
C LEU A 1071 -28.37 -39.04 24.87
N PRO A 1072 -29.12 -38.14 25.55
CA PRO A 1072 -30.58 -38.22 25.59
C PRO A 1072 -31.20 -38.30 24.19
N ALA A 1073 -32.23 -39.13 24.03
CA ALA A 1073 -32.83 -39.41 22.72
C ALA A 1073 -33.35 -38.14 22.01
N GLN A 1074 -33.83 -37.16 22.78
CA GLN A 1074 -34.27 -35.85 22.26
C GLN A 1074 -33.09 -35.06 21.68
N LEU A 1075 -31.97 -34.94 22.42
CA LEU A 1075 -30.77 -34.27 21.94
C LEU A 1075 -30.21 -34.96 20.69
N ARG A 1076 -30.13 -36.30 20.68
CA ARG A 1076 -29.65 -37.05 19.51
C ARG A 1076 -30.52 -36.81 18.27
N ALA A 1077 -31.84 -36.70 18.44
CA ALA A 1077 -32.77 -36.37 17.37
C ALA A 1077 -32.58 -34.93 16.86
N VAL A 1078 -32.32 -33.95 17.75
CA VAL A 1078 -32.00 -32.57 17.34
C VAL A 1078 -30.67 -32.49 16.60
N LEU A 1079 -29.61 -33.13 17.10
CA LEU A 1079 -28.29 -33.16 16.44
C LEU A 1079 -28.39 -33.80 15.04
N THR A 1080 -29.10 -34.92 14.93
CA THR A 1080 -29.36 -35.56 13.63
C THR A 1080 -30.17 -34.66 12.70
N GLY A 1081 -31.17 -33.94 13.22
CA GLY A 1081 -31.97 -32.95 12.48
C GLY A 1081 -31.24 -31.63 12.17
N LEU A 1082 -29.99 -31.48 12.60
CA LEU A 1082 -29.06 -30.40 12.27
C LEU A 1082 -27.90 -30.92 11.39
N ASP A 1083 -27.98 -32.16 10.90
CA ASP A 1083 -26.94 -32.85 10.12
C ASP A 1083 -25.59 -32.99 10.85
N ILE A 1084 -25.61 -33.07 12.19
CA ILE A 1084 -24.44 -33.25 13.05
C ILE A 1084 -24.27 -34.75 13.37
N PRO A 1085 -23.24 -35.44 12.85
CA PRO A 1085 -23.00 -36.85 13.17
C PRO A 1085 -22.58 -37.02 14.63
N VAL A 1086 -23.08 -38.06 15.29
CA VAL A 1086 -22.81 -38.37 16.70
C VAL A 1086 -22.29 -39.80 16.84
N THR A 1087 -21.07 -39.94 17.36
CA THR A 1087 -20.49 -41.21 17.81
C THR A 1087 -20.49 -41.26 19.34
N VAL A 1088 -20.89 -42.40 19.91
CA VAL A 1088 -20.73 -42.67 21.36
C VAL A 1088 -19.63 -43.70 21.51
N GLU A 1089 -18.55 -43.33 22.20
CA GLU A 1089 -17.34 -44.12 22.40
C GLU A 1089 -16.59 -43.61 23.65
N ASP A 1090 -16.08 -44.51 24.49
CA ASP A 1090 -15.28 -44.12 25.68
C ASP A 1090 -13.96 -43.45 25.27
N ASP A 1091 -13.26 -42.82 26.22
CA ASP A 1091 -12.04 -42.06 25.92
C ASP A 1091 -10.93 -42.94 25.28
N ALA A 1092 -10.84 -44.23 25.65
CA ALA A 1092 -9.86 -45.14 25.05
C ALA A 1092 -10.21 -45.49 23.59
N ALA A 1093 -11.49 -45.74 23.31
CA ALA A 1093 -12.01 -45.95 21.96
C ALA A 1093 -11.87 -44.70 21.10
N TRP A 1094 -12.16 -43.51 21.64
CA TRP A 1094 -11.95 -42.21 20.99
C TRP A 1094 -10.49 -42.00 20.61
N LEU A 1095 -9.54 -42.17 21.53
CA LEU A 1095 -8.11 -41.99 21.23
C LEU A 1095 -7.64 -42.94 20.12
N ALA A 1096 -8.07 -44.20 20.16
CA ALA A 1096 -7.81 -45.15 19.08
C ALA A 1096 -8.49 -44.75 17.74
N SER A 1097 -9.65 -44.11 17.80
CA SER A 1097 -10.39 -43.58 16.64
C SER A 1097 -9.68 -42.37 16.03
N ALA A 1098 -9.34 -41.38 16.85
CA ALA A 1098 -8.58 -40.19 16.47
C ALA A 1098 -7.23 -40.57 15.85
N GLY A 1099 -6.50 -41.54 16.42
CA GLY A 1099 -5.27 -42.06 15.83
C GLY A 1099 -5.46 -42.70 14.45
N ARG A 1100 -6.52 -43.51 14.25
CA ARG A 1100 -6.88 -44.05 12.92
C ARG A 1100 -7.25 -42.94 11.93
N LEU A 1101 -7.98 -41.92 12.35
CA LEU A 1101 -8.38 -40.80 11.51
C LEU A 1101 -7.17 -39.92 11.13
N ALA A 1102 -6.26 -39.65 12.07
CA ALA A 1102 -5.00 -38.94 11.83
C ALA A 1102 -4.07 -39.70 10.87
N ALA A 1103 -3.93 -41.01 11.03
CA ALA A 1103 -3.16 -41.88 10.14
C ALA A 1103 -3.77 -41.96 8.72
N ALA A 1104 -5.10 -41.87 8.61
CA ALA A 1104 -5.82 -41.78 7.34
C ALA A 1104 -5.89 -40.36 6.74
N GLY A 1105 -5.23 -39.37 7.36
CA GLY A 1105 -5.24 -37.96 6.91
C GLY A 1105 -6.57 -37.23 7.11
N LYS A 1106 -7.58 -37.85 7.73
CA LYS A 1106 -8.95 -37.29 7.88
C LYS A 1106 -9.07 -36.18 8.91
N LEU A 1107 -8.02 -35.91 9.68
CA LEU A 1107 -7.91 -34.79 10.62
C LEU A 1107 -6.94 -33.69 10.13
N SER A 1108 -6.42 -33.80 8.89
CA SER A 1108 -5.49 -32.82 8.32
C SER A 1108 -6.17 -31.47 8.09
N GLY A 1109 -5.59 -30.39 8.63
CA GLY A 1109 -6.18 -29.06 8.66
C GLY A 1109 -7.43 -28.95 9.56
N GLY A 1110 -7.69 -29.96 10.40
CA GLY A 1110 -8.87 -30.03 11.25
C GLY A 1110 -8.68 -29.37 12.61
N ARG A 1111 -9.82 -29.16 13.31
CA ARG A 1111 -9.84 -28.70 14.71
C ARG A 1111 -10.62 -29.67 15.57
N ILE A 1112 -10.12 -29.91 16.79
CA ILE A 1112 -10.83 -30.64 17.84
C ILE A 1112 -11.07 -29.69 19.02
N ARG A 1113 -12.33 -29.48 19.39
CA ARG A 1113 -12.70 -28.88 20.67
C ARG A 1113 -12.92 -30.01 21.66
N LEU A 1114 -11.94 -30.20 22.54
CA LEU A 1114 -11.89 -31.25 23.54
C LEU A 1114 -12.46 -30.70 24.86
N ILE A 1115 -13.56 -31.29 25.34
CA ILE A 1115 -14.24 -30.97 26.59
C ILE A 1115 -13.85 -32.04 27.61
N GLY A 1116 -13.09 -31.65 28.63
CA GLY A 1116 -12.46 -32.56 29.59
C GLY A 1116 -11.32 -33.38 28.99
N GLY A 1117 -10.90 -34.44 29.69
CA GLY A 1117 -9.87 -35.36 29.20
C GLY A 1117 -8.46 -34.75 29.09
N SER A 1118 -7.59 -35.45 28.36
CA SER A 1118 -6.16 -35.11 28.26
C SER A 1118 -5.77 -34.69 26.85
N ALA A 1119 -5.41 -33.41 26.70
CA ALA A 1119 -4.87 -32.88 25.44
C ALA A 1119 -3.53 -33.55 25.07
N SER A 1120 -2.76 -33.96 26.08
CA SER A 1120 -1.47 -34.65 25.88
C SER A 1120 -1.67 -36.05 25.31
N ASP A 1121 -2.62 -36.82 25.86
CA ASP A 1121 -2.94 -38.17 25.35
C ASP A 1121 -3.56 -38.12 23.93
N LEU A 1122 -4.37 -37.10 23.63
CA LEU A 1122 -4.88 -36.86 22.28
C LEU A 1122 -3.78 -36.49 21.29
N ALA A 1123 -2.82 -35.66 21.70
CA ALA A 1123 -1.65 -35.33 20.88
C ALA A 1123 -0.76 -36.56 20.64
N GLU A 1124 -0.54 -37.40 21.67
CA GLU A 1124 0.16 -38.67 21.54
C GLU A 1124 -0.53 -39.64 20.58
N ALA A 1125 -1.85 -39.84 20.75
CA ALA A 1125 -2.65 -40.75 19.91
C ALA A 1125 -2.74 -40.31 18.44
N THR A 1126 -2.72 -38.99 18.17
CA THR A 1126 -2.74 -38.42 16.82
C THR A 1126 -1.34 -38.24 16.21
N GLY A 1127 -0.27 -38.50 16.98
CA GLY A 1127 1.11 -38.43 16.52
C GLY A 1127 1.74 -37.03 16.53
N GLY A 1128 1.17 -36.08 17.28
CA GLY A 1128 1.71 -34.72 17.44
C GLY A 1128 1.60 -33.86 16.17
N ARG A 1129 0.60 -34.11 15.31
CA ARG A 1129 0.48 -33.43 14.01
C ARG A 1129 0.36 -31.90 14.14
N PRO A 1130 1.22 -31.10 13.47
CA PRO A 1130 1.09 -29.64 13.48
C PRO A 1130 -0.19 -29.13 12.79
N ASP A 1131 -0.71 -29.85 11.80
CA ASP A 1131 -1.93 -29.49 11.06
C ASP A 1131 -3.24 -29.87 11.76
N LEU A 1132 -3.19 -30.18 13.07
CA LEU A 1132 -4.35 -30.47 13.90
C LEU A 1132 -4.38 -29.55 15.12
N ALA A 1133 -5.34 -28.64 15.18
CA ALA A 1133 -5.51 -27.77 16.35
C ALA A 1133 -6.35 -28.46 17.44
N ILE A 1134 -5.84 -28.51 18.66
CA ILE A 1134 -6.55 -29.05 19.83
C ILE A 1134 -6.88 -27.88 20.76
N TYR A 1135 -8.18 -27.63 20.98
CA TYR A 1135 -8.67 -26.64 21.93
C TYR A 1135 -9.19 -27.36 23.18
N ALA A 1136 -8.44 -27.25 24.28
CA ALA A 1136 -8.68 -28.00 25.51
C ALA A 1136 -8.75 -27.12 26.79
N HIS A 1137 -8.98 -25.81 26.64
CA HIS A 1137 -9.29 -24.92 27.78
C HIS A 1137 -10.63 -25.32 28.42
N GLU A 1138 -10.92 -24.82 29.62
CA GLU A 1138 -12.20 -25.06 30.29
C GLU A 1138 -13.37 -24.55 29.42
N VAL A 1139 -14.54 -25.19 29.49
CA VAL A 1139 -15.72 -24.69 28.77
C VAL A 1139 -16.27 -23.46 29.51
N THR A 1140 -16.22 -22.29 28.87
CA THR A 1140 -16.52 -20.98 29.48
C THR A 1140 -17.92 -20.45 29.16
N GLU A 1141 -18.49 -19.55 29.97
CA GLU A 1141 -19.70 -18.80 29.57
C GLU A 1141 -19.41 -17.72 28.52
N ALA A 1142 -18.14 -17.36 28.27
CA ALA A 1142 -17.74 -16.35 27.29
C ALA A 1142 -17.88 -16.81 25.84
N GLY A 1143 -18.91 -16.32 25.14
CA GLY A 1143 -19.04 -16.53 23.69
C GLY A 1143 -17.87 -15.94 22.90
N ARG A 1144 -17.22 -14.90 23.43
CA ARG A 1144 -16.03 -14.28 22.84
C ARG A 1144 -14.82 -15.23 22.74
N ILE A 1145 -14.82 -16.34 23.49
CA ILE A 1145 -13.76 -17.36 23.52
C ILE A 1145 -14.23 -18.66 22.87
N GLU A 1146 -15.37 -19.20 23.29
CA GLU A 1146 -15.88 -20.51 22.82
C GLU A 1146 -16.30 -20.55 21.34
N MET A 1147 -16.52 -19.40 20.70
CA MET A 1147 -16.78 -19.35 19.26
C MET A 1147 -15.49 -19.42 18.40
N LEU A 1148 -14.33 -19.07 18.95
CA LEU A 1148 -13.05 -19.05 18.22
C LEU A 1148 -12.63 -20.40 17.59
N PRO A 1149 -12.80 -21.57 18.25
CA PRO A 1149 -12.53 -22.88 17.64
C PRO A 1149 -13.28 -23.11 16.33
N PHE A 1150 -14.45 -22.50 16.15
CA PHE A 1150 -15.35 -22.70 15.02
C PHE A 1150 -15.11 -21.71 13.87
N LEU A 1151 -14.14 -20.80 14.00
CA LEU A 1151 -13.93 -19.68 13.07
C LEU A 1151 -12.46 -19.56 12.61
N HIS A 1152 -12.28 -19.34 11.31
CA HIS A 1152 -11.07 -18.81 10.71
C HIS A 1152 -11.17 -17.29 10.58
N GLU A 1153 -10.10 -16.60 10.90
CA GLU A 1153 -9.98 -15.18 10.62
C GLU A 1153 -9.55 -14.94 9.17
N GLN A 1154 -10.04 -13.86 8.56
CA GLN A 1154 -9.64 -13.44 7.22
C GLN A 1154 -9.54 -11.90 7.15
N ALA A 1155 -8.42 -11.43 6.62
CA ALA A 1155 -8.23 -10.02 6.28
C ALA A 1155 -8.38 -9.85 4.76
N VAL A 1156 -9.12 -8.83 4.33
CA VAL A 1156 -9.39 -8.52 2.92
C VAL A 1156 -9.12 -7.04 2.68
N SER A 1157 -8.06 -6.75 1.93
CA SER A 1157 -7.65 -5.39 1.58
C SER A 1157 -7.99 -5.07 0.13
N ILE A 1158 -8.73 -3.99 -0.10
CA ILE A 1158 -9.27 -3.61 -1.41
C ILE A 1158 -8.91 -2.15 -1.68
N THR A 1159 -8.19 -1.91 -2.78
CA THR A 1159 -7.94 -0.55 -3.28
C THR A 1159 -9.27 0.16 -3.53
N ALA A 1160 -9.54 1.23 -2.77
CA ALA A 1160 -10.82 1.93 -2.75
C ALA A 1160 -10.86 3.15 -3.69
N HIS A 1161 -9.91 3.25 -4.62
CA HIS A 1161 -9.81 4.33 -5.59
C HIS A 1161 -9.48 3.83 -7.01
N ARG A 1162 -9.63 4.71 -8.00
CA ARG A 1162 -9.18 4.57 -9.38
C ARG A 1162 -8.43 5.85 -9.74
N PHE A 1163 -7.09 5.77 -9.78
CA PHE A 1163 -6.21 6.95 -9.95
C PHE A 1163 -6.50 8.12 -8.96
N GLY A 1164 -6.80 7.79 -7.70
CA GLY A 1164 -7.12 8.73 -6.64
C GLY A 1164 -8.61 9.05 -6.49
N THR A 1165 -9.41 8.95 -7.55
CA THR A 1165 -10.88 9.09 -7.47
C THR A 1165 -11.48 7.91 -6.69
N PRO A 1166 -12.36 8.12 -5.68
CA PRO A 1166 -13.01 7.02 -4.95
C PRO A 1166 -13.72 6.01 -5.87
N ASN A 1167 -13.65 4.73 -5.50
CA ASN A 1167 -14.13 3.62 -6.30
C ASN A 1167 -15.16 2.78 -5.52
N HIS A 1168 -16.27 2.46 -6.19
CA HIS A 1168 -17.43 1.76 -5.61
C HIS A 1168 -17.51 0.28 -6.01
N LEU A 1169 -16.45 -0.28 -6.60
CA LEU A 1169 -16.43 -1.64 -7.16
C LEU A 1169 -16.82 -2.75 -6.18
N SER A 1170 -16.55 -2.58 -4.88
CA SER A 1170 -16.79 -3.57 -3.83
C SER A 1170 -17.98 -3.27 -2.91
N ASP A 1171 -18.71 -2.16 -3.11
CA ASP A 1171 -19.78 -1.69 -2.20
C ASP A 1171 -20.89 -2.72 -1.95
N SER A 1172 -21.15 -3.60 -2.93
CA SER A 1172 -22.19 -4.64 -2.84
C SER A 1172 -21.67 -6.01 -2.36
N LEU A 1173 -20.39 -6.12 -1.99
CA LEU A 1173 -19.71 -7.39 -1.68
C LEU A 1173 -19.20 -7.50 -0.23
N ILE A 1174 -19.17 -6.38 0.51
CA ILE A 1174 -18.49 -6.26 1.82
C ILE A 1174 -19.48 -6.06 2.98
#